data_AF-A0A371JEA6-F1
#
_entry.id   AF-A0A371JEA6-F1
#
_cell.length_a   1.000
_cell.length_b   1.000
_cell.length_c   1.000
_cell.angle_alpha   90.00
_cell.angle_beta   90.00
_cell.angle_gamma   90.00
#
_symmetry.space_group_name_H-M   'P 1'
#
loop_
_entity.id
_entity.type
_entity.pdbx_description
1 polymer ?
#
loop_
_entity_poly.entity_id
_entity_poly.type
_entity_poly.pdbx_seq_one_letter_code
_entity_poly.pdbx_strand_id
1 'polypeptide(L)'
;MKKRTYIIICAVILIILALNKGNDKYDRMFLMNSFNITNASAQNRYSATIYGDETNAGVFANGPDVNLDKGEYILTIHYKADTNKNYVNITSKIDGNDVVLSEEESCLYYEETSKEIRIIAKKDIENLKFEVEFGGIGTFILESVEIESVENIYNDSLMTVFIFALICTAIGILGYGKNIQNRKEKLEVALALIIITVCSSYILLGNSLIWGHDINYHLNRIEGIKNALLSGQFPVRIHTGLLEGYGYASPFFYPELFLYIPALLRIMGVSLVSAVQAFCILINFMTAYFMYLAAFKISKSRYIGIISSAFYVLSIYHLCDMYTRFALGEVLAMTFIPLIIYGIYELLYGDETKWKYAVAGVTGVLQSHILTMVFTIPLILIACMICIKKLLNKKRFFSCVKAVLACLLLNIWFLIPFLQLMKEDINLEQLEEPVANYALYISQLFESFTGATGTRNVVGAATGNVMPTHIGIILIVTVILALYNIFNKNIEAREERKVVGVLILFGSLTAFATTYLFPWEYLQSIPMLHDVVTKVQFPWRLLAYATAFFSIAGAYGIYYLFKSEELRKLMIIVSLAVGIIPAGMFLDDFNTGKITVYRGETIDENRIAGGEYLYTDTNPDLIKERGDITQTSSDRLLITNYSRNLGSIVLDLENTSTNQEYIEVPLLYYPGYIAELESGTRLTIERGENNVMRIDVPADTKGVLTIKYRGRKLWDLCTAVSILTLLSLLLWNHRNKLSVLLGKRK
;
A
#
# COMPACT_ATOMS: atom_id res chain seq x y z
N MET A 1 33.55 3.12 18.90
CA MET A 1 32.44 2.48 19.64
C MET A 1 33.05 1.56 20.68
N LYS A 2 32.58 1.56 21.93
CA LYS A 2 33.16 0.72 23.00
C LYS A 2 32.63 -0.72 22.87
N LYS A 3 33.45 -1.71 23.25
CA LYS A 3 33.11 -3.15 23.31
C LYS A 3 31.75 -3.44 24.02
N ARG A 4 31.40 -2.62 25.02
CA ARG A 4 30.10 -2.67 25.73
C ARG A 4 28.88 -2.41 24.83
N THR A 5 28.97 -1.53 23.85
CA THR A 5 27.85 -1.20 22.94
C THR A 5 27.54 -2.38 22.01
N TYR A 6 28.56 -3.07 21.51
CA TYR A 6 28.38 -4.29 20.72
C TYR A 6 27.72 -5.41 21.53
N ILE A 7 28.14 -5.59 22.79
CA ILE A 7 27.54 -6.60 23.69
C ILE A 7 26.05 -6.30 23.93
N ILE A 8 25.68 -5.03 24.14
CA ILE A 8 24.28 -4.63 24.31
C ILE A 8 23.48 -4.87 23.03
N ILE A 9 24.01 -4.51 21.86
CA ILE A 9 23.34 -4.76 20.58
C ILE A 9 23.12 -6.26 20.36
N CYS A 10 24.14 -7.10 20.59
CA CYS A 10 24.02 -8.54 20.48
C CYS A 10 23.02 -9.12 21.48
N ALA A 11 23.00 -8.63 22.73
CA ALA A 11 22.04 -9.07 23.74
C ALA A 11 20.59 -8.71 23.36
N VAL A 12 20.37 -7.49 22.84
CA VAL A 12 19.03 -7.08 22.39
C VAL A 12 18.59 -7.87 21.15
N ILE A 13 19.50 -8.13 20.20
CA ILE A 13 19.20 -8.99 19.04
C ILE A 13 18.80 -10.40 19.50
N LEU A 14 19.50 -10.97 20.47
CA LEU A 14 19.16 -12.28 21.02
C LEU A 14 17.80 -12.28 21.74
N ILE A 15 17.47 -11.21 22.46
CA ILE A 15 16.14 -11.05 23.09
C ILE A 15 15.05 -10.96 22.02
N ILE A 16 15.25 -10.17 20.96
CA ILE A 16 14.29 -10.05 19.85
C ILE A 16 14.09 -11.40 19.16
N LEU A 17 15.17 -12.14 18.89
CA LEU A 17 15.09 -13.50 18.33
C LEU A 17 14.29 -14.45 19.23
N ALA A 18 14.51 -14.39 20.54
CA ALA A 18 13.79 -15.21 21.50
C ALA A 18 12.30 -14.85 21.57
N LEU A 19 11.96 -13.56 21.48
CA LEU A 19 10.58 -13.08 21.53
C LEU A 19 9.81 -13.32 20.22
N ASN A 20 10.49 -13.37 19.08
CA ASN A 20 9.84 -13.51 17.77
C ASN A 20 9.79 -14.94 17.23
N LYS A 21 10.42 -15.92 17.88
CA LYS A 21 10.55 -17.30 17.36
C LYS A 21 9.21 -17.96 16.95
N GLY A 22 8.08 -17.55 17.55
CA GLY A 22 6.74 -18.03 17.17
C GLY A 22 6.13 -17.39 15.92
N ASN A 23 6.68 -16.27 15.43
CA ASN A 23 6.15 -15.52 14.29
C ASN A 23 6.51 -16.13 12.92
N ASP A 24 7.40 -17.13 12.91
CA ASP A 24 7.87 -17.79 11.68
C ASP A 24 6.99 -18.98 11.27
N LYS A 25 6.07 -19.39 12.16
CA LYS A 25 5.06 -20.41 11.87
C LYS A 25 3.75 -19.76 11.41
N TYR A 26 2.98 -20.51 10.64
CA TYR A 26 1.55 -20.25 10.57
C TYR A 26 0.94 -20.66 11.91
N ASP A 27 0.22 -19.76 12.56
CA ASP A 27 -0.50 -20.02 13.80
C ASP A 27 -1.79 -19.20 13.78
N ARG A 28 -2.92 -19.90 13.74
CA ARG A 28 -4.24 -19.26 13.73
C ARG A 28 -5.20 -19.99 14.64
N MET A 29 -5.73 -19.25 15.60
CA MET A 29 -6.83 -19.68 16.47
C MET A 29 -8.16 -19.04 16.04
N PHE A 30 -9.13 -19.89 15.78
CA PHE A 30 -10.52 -19.57 15.47
C PHE A 30 -11.37 -19.69 16.72
N LEU A 31 -11.89 -18.55 17.15
CA LEU A 31 -12.87 -18.45 18.23
C LEU A 31 -14.29 -18.42 17.65
N MET A 32 -15.29 -18.58 18.50
CA MET A 32 -16.69 -18.77 18.09
C MET A 32 -17.32 -17.60 17.35
N ASN A 33 -16.73 -16.40 17.42
CA ASN A 33 -17.13 -15.25 16.62
C ASN A 33 -16.71 -15.36 15.13
N SER A 34 -15.83 -16.29 14.81
CA SER A 34 -15.36 -16.56 13.45
C SER A 34 -16.20 -17.61 12.73
N PHE A 35 -17.03 -18.34 13.47
CA PHE A 35 -17.90 -19.39 12.96
C PHE A 35 -19.31 -18.87 12.71
N ASN A 36 -19.93 -19.39 11.66
CA ASN A 36 -21.37 -19.33 11.52
C ASN A 36 -21.98 -20.52 12.28
N ILE A 37 -22.55 -20.23 13.45
CA ILE A 37 -23.09 -21.24 14.36
C ILE A 37 -24.59 -21.40 14.12
N THR A 38 -25.04 -22.65 13.92
CA THR A 38 -26.43 -23.02 13.68
C THR A 38 -27.00 -23.75 14.89
N ASN A 39 -28.22 -23.39 15.31
CA ASN A 39 -28.97 -24.08 16.37
C ASN A 39 -28.27 -24.14 17.75
N ALA A 40 -27.40 -23.18 18.09
CA ALA A 40 -26.78 -23.13 19.41
C ALA A 40 -27.79 -22.85 20.53
N SER A 41 -27.71 -23.64 21.60
CA SER A 41 -28.43 -23.43 22.86
C SER A 41 -27.81 -22.31 23.70
N ALA A 42 -26.49 -22.09 23.58
CA ALA A 42 -25.78 -20.95 24.15
C ALA A 42 -24.53 -20.62 23.33
N GLN A 43 -24.21 -19.33 23.18
CA GLN A 43 -23.00 -18.89 22.46
C GLN A 43 -22.39 -17.66 23.15
N ASN A 44 -21.07 -17.68 23.30
CA ASN A 44 -20.26 -16.52 23.61
C ASN A 44 -19.00 -16.53 22.73
N ARG A 45 -18.05 -15.61 22.96
CA ARG A 45 -16.81 -15.52 22.16
C ARG A 45 -15.95 -16.79 22.23
N TYR A 46 -15.97 -17.51 23.34
CA TYR A 46 -15.05 -18.61 23.66
C TYR A 46 -15.70 -19.99 23.59
N SER A 47 -17.02 -20.08 23.49
CA SER A 47 -17.70 -21.38 23.37
C SER A 47 -19.09 -21.27 22.72
N ALA A 48 -19.44 -22.28 21.94
CA ALA A 48 -20.78 -22.51 21.42
C ALA A 48 -21.26 -23.89 21.89
N THR A 49 -22.47 -23.95 22.41
CA THR A 49 -23.05 -25.16 23.00
C THR A 49 -24.34 -25.52 22.28
N ILE A 50 -24.50 -26.79 21.96
CA ILE A 50 -25.74 -27.40 21.47
C ILE A 50 -26.13 -28.58 22.34
N TYR A 51 -27.43 -28.73 22.57
CA TYR A 51 -28.04 -29.88 23.21
C TYR A 51 -29.10 -30.47 22.29
N GLY A 52 -29.16 -31.79 22.17
CA GLY A 52 -30.15 -32.47 21.34
C GLY A 52 -30.66 -33.78 21.94
N ASP A 53 -31.95 -34.03 21.71
CA ASP A 53 -32.67 -35.26 22.02
C ASP A 53 -33.19 -35.91 20.72
N GLU A 54 -32.27 -36.25 19.80
CA GLU A 54 -32.47 -36.97 18.51
C GLU A 54 -32.99 -36.16 17.31
N THR A 55 -33.50 -34.94 17.49
CA THR A 55 -34.11 -34.14 16.39
C THR A 55 -33.21 -33.08 15.76
N ASN A 56 -32.06 -32.77 16.37
CA ASN A 56 -31.21 -31.63 16.01
C ASN A 56 -29.90 -32.03 15.29
N ALA A 57 -29.87 -33.17 14.59
CA ALA A 57 -28.68 -33.61 13.88
C ALA A 57 -28.39 -32.74 12.64
N GLY A 58 -27.12 -32.46 12.39
CA GLY A 58 -26.66 -31.73 11.21
C GLY A 58 -25.53 -30.76 11.52
N VAL A 59 -25.28 -29.84 10.58
CA VAL A 59 -24.23 -28.84 10.71
C VAL A 59 -24.49 -27.94 11.91
N PHE A 60 -23.51 -27.89 12.82
CA PHE A 60 -23.56 -27.08 14.04
C PHE A 60 -22.68 -25.82 13.92
N ALA A 61 -21.49 -25.95 13.33
CA ALA A 61 -20.58 -24.83 13.16
C ALA A 61 -19.90 -24.86 11.80
N ASN A 62 -20.05 -23.78 11.05
CA ASN A 62 -19.32 -23.55 9.81
C ASN A 62 -18.16 -22.59 10.06
N GLY A 63 -16.93 -23.08 9.84
CA GLY A 63 -15.71 -22.30 9.94
C GLY A 63 -15.57 -21.27 8.81
N PRO A 64 -14.73 -20.24 8.99
CA PRO A 64 -14.41 -19.31 7.92
C PRO A 64 -13.51 -19.98 6.86
N ASP A 65 -13.50 -19.42 5.65
CA ASP A 65 -12.56 -19.83 4.61
C ASP A 65 -11.11 -19.54 5.03
N VAL A 66 -10.24 -20.53 4.84
CA VAL A 66 -8.81 -20.41 5.12
C VAL A 66 -8.01 -20.71 3.88
N ASN A 67 -7.05 -19.84 3.57
CA ASN A 67 -6.05 -20.12 2.55
C ASN A 67 -4.72 -20.44 3.23
N LEU A 68 -4.07 -21.52 2.79
CA LEU A 68 -2.82 -22.03 3.34
C LEU A 68 -1.76 -22.13 2.24
N ASP A 69 -0.54 -21.72 2.53
CA ASP A 69 0.61 -21.97 1.66
C ASP A 69 0.91 -23.49 1.59
N LYS A 70 1.72 -23.92 0.63
CA LYS A 70 2.30 -25.27 0.61
C LYS A 70 3.06 -25.55 1.93
N GLY A 71 2.71 -26.63 2.61
CA GLY A 71 3.33 -27.01 3.87
C GLY A 71 2.61 -28.17 4.58
N GLU A 72 3.05 -28.45 5.80
CA GLU A 72 2.37 -29.39 6.69
C GLU A 72 1.79 -28.63 7.87
N TYR A 73 0.53 -28.92 8.18
CA TYR A 73 -0.25 -28.23 9.20
C TYR A 73 -0.90 -29.23 10.15
N ILE A 74 -1.12 -28.79 11.38
CA ILE A 74 -1.90 -29.50 12.40
C ILE A 74 -3.13 -28.65 12.69
N LEU A 75 -4.30 -29.22 12.44
CA LEU A 75 -5.59 -28.67 12.83
C LEU A 75 -5.98 -29.27 14.18
N THR A 76 -6.08 -28.44 15.21
CA THR A 76 -6.48 -28.85 16.56
C THR A 76 -7.87 -28.31 16.88
N ILE A 77 -8.81 -29.18 17.19
CA ILE A 77 -10.19 -28.82 17.52
C ILE A 77 -10.37 -29.01 19.01
N HIS A 78 -10.67 -27.95 19.75
CA HIS A 78 -10.95 -28.00 21.19
C HIS A 78 -12.46 -28.05 21.43
N TYR A 79 -12.91 -29.11 22.10
CA TYR A 79 -14.33 -29.37 22.30
C TYR A 79 -14.59 -30.17 23.59
N LYS A 80 -15.87 -30.27 23.95
CA LYS A 80 -16.40 -31.24 24.92
C LYS A 80 -17.62 -31.91 24.32
N ALA A 81 -17.69 -33.22 24.40
CA ALA A 81 -18.81 -34.00 23.87
C ALA A 81 -19.28 -35.02 24.89
N ASP A 82 -20.57 -35.33 24.88
CA ASP A 82 -21.15 -36.43 25.66
C ASP A 82 -21.25 -37.74 24.85
N THR A 83 -21.08 -37.67 23.52
CA THR A 83 -21.28 -38.79 22.59
C THR A 83 -20.24 -38.81 21.46
N ASN A 84 -20.00 -39.99 20.87
CA ASN A 84 -19.12 -40.19 19.70
C ASN A 84 -19.87 -40.01 18.36
N LYS A 85 -20.88 -39.15 18.33
CA LYS A 85 -21.69 -38.90 17.13
C LYS A 85 -21.42 -37.53 16.51
N ASN A 86 -20.34 -36.87 16.91
CA ASN A 86 -19.97 -35.53 16.45
C ASN A 86 -18.76 -35.65 15.53
N TYR A 87 -18.79 -34.93 14.42
CA TYR A 87 -17.79 -35.08 13.36
C TYR A 87 -17.27 -33.73 12.89
N VAL A 88 -16.04 -33.72 12.37
CA VAL A 88 -15.49 -32.61 11.61
C VAL A 88 -15.25 -33.01 10.16
N ASN A 89 -15.75 -32.20 9.24
CA ASN A 89 -15.54 -32.34 7.81
C ASN A 89 -14.62 -31.23 7.33
N ILE A 90 -13.61 -31.57 6.52
CA ILE A 90 -12.69 -30.61 5.90
C ILE A 90 -12.86 -30.70 4.39
N THR A 91 -13.15 -29.58 3.74
CA THR A 91 -13.29 -29.51 2.28
C THR A 91 -12.37 -28.42 1.72
N SER A 92 -11.85 -28.63 0.51
CA SER A 92 -11.00 -27.63 -0.17
C SER A 92 -11.24 -27.66 -1.67
N LYS A 93 -10.98 -26.56 -2.37
CA LYS A 93 -11.32 -26.42 -3.79
C LYS A 93 -10.22 -26.89 -4.77
N ILE A 94 -9.27 -27.72 -4.35
CA ILE A 94 -8.12 -28.09 -5.20
C ILE A 94 -8.46 -29.28 -6.10
N ASP A 95 -8.47 -29.06 -7.42
CA ASP A 95 -8.34 -30.06 -8.51
C ASP A 95 -8.85 -31.48 -8.18
N GLY A 96 -10.12 -31.59 -7.74
CA GLY A 96 -10.81 -32.87 -7.63
C GLY A 96 -10.36 -33.82 -6.50
N ASN A 97 -9.57 -33.37 -5.52
CA ASN A 97 -9.34 -34.12 -4.29
C ASN A 97 -9.85 -33.33 -3.09
N ASP A 98 -11.07 -33.62 -2.66
CA ASP A 98 -11.50 -33.31 -1.30
C ASP A 98 -10.49 -33.92 -0.31
N VAL A 99 -10.18 -33.23 0.78
CA VAL A 99 -9.48 -33.84 1.90
C VAL A 99 -10.47 -34.80 2.56
N VAL A 100 -10.66 -35.99 1.98
CA VAL A 100 -11.61 -36.97 2.49
C VAL A 100 -10.99 -37.60 3.74
N LEU A 101 -11.45 -37.12 4.90
CA LEU A 101 -11.17 -37.76 6.18
C LEU A 101 -11.95 -39.08 6.27
N SER A 102 -11.31 -40.12 6.78
CA SER A 102 -12.03 -41.33 7.19
C SER A 102 -12.95 -41.04 8.38
N GLU A 103 -13.95 -41.90 8.62
CA GLU A 103 -14.91 -41.73 9.73
C GLU A 103 -14.22 -41.73 11.12
N GLU A 104 -13.09 -42.43 11.26
CA GLU A 104 -12.26 -42.40 12.48
C GLU A 104 -11.47 -41.10 12.64
N GLU A 105 -11.04 -40.50 11.52
CA GLU A 105 -10.31 -39.23 11.52
C GLU A 105 -11.23 -38.03 11.75
N SER A 106 -12.49 -38.10 11.29
CA SER A 106 -13.48 -37.04 11.49
C SER A 106 -14.18 -37.09 12.85
N CYS A 107 -14.25 -38.25 13.51
CA CYS A 107 -14.97 -38.41 14.78
C CYS A 107 -14.31 -37.64 15.95
N LEU A 108 -15.14 -36.89 16.67
CA LEU A 108 -14.84 -36.17 17.90
C LEU A 108 -15.30 -37.00 19.11
N TYR A 109 -14.38 -37.79 19.68
CA TYR A 109 -14.67 -38.71 20.78
C TYR A 109 -14.99 -38.01 22.10
N TYR A 110 -15.97 -38.52 22.86
CA TYR A 110 -16.40 -37.95 24.14
C TYR A 110 -15.33 -38.01 25.25
N GLU A 111 -14.37 -38.93 25.13
CA GLU A 111 -13.26 -39.11 26.08
C GLU A 111 -12.14 -38.08 25.88
N GLU A 112 -12.14 -37.38 24.75
CA GLU A 112 -11.12 -36.42 24.36
C GLU A 112 -11.64 -34.98 24.54
N THR A 113 -10.72 -34.06 24.88
CA THR A 113 -11.01 -32.61 24.92
C THR A 113 -10.45 -31.88 23.70
N SER A 114 -9.72 -32.59 22.85
CA SER A 114 -9.15 -32.05 21.64
C SER A 114 -8.85 -33.13 20.61
N LYS A 115 -9.07 -32.83 19.33
CA LYS A 115 -8.71 -33.70 18.19
C LYS A 115 -7.67 -33.00 17.32
N GLU A 116 -6.59 -33.69 17.01
CA GLU A 116 -5.56 -33.22 16.07
C GLU A 116 -5.69 -33.92 14.71
N ILE A 117 -5.68 -33.14 13.63
CA ILE A 117 -5.76 -33.63 12.25
C ILE A 117 -4.58 -33.05 11.46
N ARG A 118 -3.79 -33.92 10.83
CA ARG A 118 -2.64 -33.49 10.02
C ARG A 118 -3.07 -33.22 8.59
N ILE A 119 -2.76 -32.03 8.09
CA ILE A 119 -3.06 -31.58 6.73
C ILE A 119 -1.73 -31.43 5.97
N ILE A 120 -1.59 -32.12 4.83
CA ILE A 120 -0.40 -32.04 3.97
C ILE A 120 -0.76 -31.30 2.68
N ALA A 121 -0.43 -30.01 2.63
CA ALA A 121 -0.62 -29.15 1.47
C ALA A 121 0.57 -29.31 0.50
N LYS A 122 0.39 -30.09 -0.57
CA LYS A 122 1.43 -30.27 -1.62
C LYS A 122 1.59 -29.04 -2.53
N LYS A 123 0.54 -28.22 -2.61
CA LYS A 123 0.44 -26.92 -3.27
C LYS A 123 -0.31 -25.99 -2.32
N ASP A 124 -0.35 -24.70 -2.64
CA ASP A 124 -1.17 -23.73 -1.91
C ASP A 124 -2.65 -24.18 -1.97
N ILE A 125 -3.34 -24.07 -0.82
CA ILE A 125 -4.74 -24.44 -0.65
C ILE A 125 -5.57 -23.17 -0.56
N GLU A 126 -6.57 -23.06 -1.43
CA GLU A 126 -7.54 -21.98 -1.41
C GLU A 126 -8.90 -22.46 -0.88
N ASN A 127 -9.55 -21.62 -0.08
CA ASN A 127 -10.88 -21.85 0.50
C ASN A 127 -11.01 -23.19 1.23
N LEU A 128 -10.04 -23.52 2.08
CA LEU A 128 -10.16 -24.62 3.03
C LEU A 128 -11.28 -24.29 4.01
N LYS A 129 -12.31 -25.15 4.04
CA LYS A 129 -13.45 -25.05 4.94
C LYS A 129 -13.43 -26.20 5.92
N PHE A 130 -13.78 -25.90 7.16
CA PHE A 130 -14.05 -26.91 8.18
C PHE A 130 -15.46 -26.72 8.72
N GLU A 131 -16.20 -27.82 8.74
CA GLU A 131 -17.58 -27.90 9.19
C GLU A 131 -17.65 -28.89 10.35
N VAL A 132 -18.26 -28.48 11.46
CA VAL A 132 -18.49 -29.34 12.62
C VAL A 132 -19.96 -29.74 12.63
N GLU A 133 -20.20 -31.04 12.57
CA GLU A 133 -21.52 -31.65 12.60
C GLU A 133 -21.84 -32.21 13.99
N PHE A 134 -23.05 -31.92 14.46
CA PHE A 134 -23.58 -32.44 15.70
C PHE A 134 -24.49 -33.65 15.43
N GLY A 135 -24.26 -34.74 16.16
CA GLY A 135 -24.95 -36.02 15.96
C GLY A 135 -26.39 -36.09 16.45
N GLY A 136 -26.93 -35.00 16.98
CA GLY A 136 -28.32 -34.88 17.41
C GLY A 136 -28.62 -35.36 18.83
N ILE A 137 -27.68 -35.98 19.56
CA ILE A 137 -27.89 -36.55 20.89
C ILE A 137 -26.82 -36.08 21.88
N GLY A 138 -27.25 -35.64 23.06
CA GLY A 138 -26.40 -35.23 24.18
C GLY A 138 -25.99 -33.76 24.10
N THR A 139 -24.95 -33.38 24.85
CA THR A 139 -24.37 -32.02 24.81
C THR A 139 -23.09 -32.03 23.99
N PHE A 140 -22.92 -31.02 23.15
CA PHE A 140 -21.67 -30.72 22.47
C PHE A 140 -21.30 -29.26 22.66
N ILE A 141 -20.03 -29.01 23.01
CA ILE A 141 -19.46 -27.69 23.22
C ILE A 141 -18.24 -27.56 22.31
N LEU A 142 -18.29 -26.65 21.35
CA LEU A 142 -17.11 -26.25 20.58
C LEU A 142 -16.48 -25.03 21.26
N GLU A 143 -15.17 -25.09 21.54
CA GLU A 143 -14.45 -24.01 22.24
C GLU A 143 -13.60 -23.20 21.26
N SER A 144 -12.74 -23.87 20.49
CA SER A 144 -11.91 -23.24 19.47
C SER A 144 -11.40 -24.25 18.45
N VAL A 145 -10.92 -23.74 17.32
CA VAL A 145 -10.16 -24.52 16.34
C VAL A 145 -8.85 -23.79 16.11
N GLU A 146 -7.74 -24.50 16.03
CA GLU A 146 -6.40 -23.93 15.82
C GLU A 146 -5.75 -24.61 14.63
N ILE A 147 -5.00 -23.85 13.83
CA ILE A 147 -4.18 -24.39 12.74
C ILE A 147 -2.75 -23.88 12.96
N GLU A 148 -1.81 -24.79 13.11
CA GLU A 148 -0.38 -24.49 13.25
C GLU A 148 0.43 -25.18 12.14
N SER A 149 1.41 -24.50 11.54
CA SER A 149 2.38 -25.17 10.68
C SER A 149 3.38 -25.99 11.50
N VAL A 150 3.70 -27.18 11.02
CA VAL A 150 4.69 -28.05 11.67
C VAL A 150 6.07 -27.39 11.62
N GLU A 151 6.43 -26.85 10.46
CA GLU A 151 7.70 -26.17 10.21
C GLU A 151 7.55 -24.65 10.18
N ASN A 152 8.66 -23.94 10.31
CA ASN A 152 8.71 -22.50 10.07
C ASN A 152 8.62 -22.24 8.57
N ILE A 153 7.53 -21.62 8.14
CA ILE A 153 7.27 -21.29 6.73
C ILE A 153 7.60 -19.83 6.39
N TYR A 154 7.80 -18.97 7.40
CA TYR A 154 8.12 -17.54 7.23
C TYR A 154 9.47 -17.13 7.83
N ASN A 155 10.02 -16.03 7.31
CA ASN A 155 11.30 -15.43 7.73
C ASN A 155 11.12 -14.09 8.50
N ASP A 156 9.99 -13.94 9.20
CA ASP A 156 9.59 -12.68 9.85
C ASP A 156 10.54 -12.27 10.99
N SER A 157 11.00 -13.24 11.76
CA SER A 157 11.98 -13.04 12.84
C SER A 157 13.32 -12.55 12.29
N LEU A 158 13.78 -13.17 11.19
CA LEU A 158 15.03 -12.79 10.52
C LEU A 158 14.95 -11.36 9.98
N MET A 159 13.83 -11.00 9.33
CA MET A 159 13.59 -9.65 8.84
C MET A 159 13.66 -8.63 10.00
N THR A 160 12.97 -8.92 11.10
CA THR A 160 12.92 -8.01 12.26
C THR A 160 14.31 -7.77 12.84
N VAL A 161 15.11 -8.82 12.97
CA VAL A 161 16.50 -8.73 13.43
C VAL A 161 17.36 -7.92 12.48
N PHE A 162 17.21 -8.14 11.17
CA PHE A 162 17.95 -7.40 10.16
C PHE A 162 17.64 -5.89 10.22
N ILE A 163 16.35 -5.52 10.31
CA ILE A 163 15.92 -4.12 10.44
C ILE A 163 16.49 -3.51 11.73
N PHE A 164 16.39 -4.22 12.85
CA PHE A 164 16.91 -3.72 14.13
C PHE A 164 18.44 -3.51 14.08
N ALA A 165 19.17 -4.45 13.46
CA ALA A 165 20.62 -4.35 13.27
C ALA A 165 20.98 -3.13 12.40
N LEU A 166 20.22 -2.85 11.34
CA LEU A 166 20.39 -1.65 10.51
C LEU A 166 20.17 -0.36 11.31
N ILE A 167 19.11 -0.29 12.12
CA ILE A 167 18.81 0.87 12.97
C ILE A 167 19.94 1.10 13.98
N CYS A 168 20.38 0.04 14.67
CA CYS A 168 21.48 0.11 15.62
C CYS A 168 22.79 0.56 14.95
N THR A 169 23.06 0.06 13.74
CA THR A 169 24.24 0.47 12.95
C THR A 169 24.15 1.94 12.55
N ALA A 170 22.99 2.41 12.08
CA ALA A 170 22.76 3.81 11.73
C ALA A 170 22.95 4.75 12.93
N ILE A 171 22.38 4.42 14.09
CA ILE A 171 22.56 5.17 15.33
C ILE A 171 24.04 5.16 15.75
N GLY A 172 24.72 4.02 15.63
CA GLY A 172 26.14 3.88 15.90
C GLY A 172 27.01 4.80 15.03
N ILE A 173 26.70 4.89 13.73
CA ILE A 173 27.37 5.78 12.77
C ILE A 173 27.09 7.25 13.12
N LEU A 174 25.85 7.62 13.45
CA LEU A 174 25.50 8.99 13.86
C LEU A 174 26.21 9.40 15.17
N GLY A 175 26.41 8.44 16.07
CA GLY A 175 27.21 8.61 17.28
C GLY A 175 28.72 8.68 17.04
N TYR A 176 29.21 8.45 15.82
CA TYR A 176 30.63 8.49 15.46
C TYR A 176 31.06 9.88 14.90
N GLY A 177 32.19 10.43 15.34
CA GLY A 177 32.64 11.80 14.99
C GLY A 177 33.60 12.42 16.01
N LYS A 178 34.21 13.58 15.73
CA LYS A 178 35.08 14.28 16.71
C LYS A 178 34.35 15.37 17.53
N ASN A 179 33.25 15.92 17.00
CA ASN A 179 32.50 17.01 17.65
C ASN A 179 31.31 16.48 18.46
N ILE A 180 31.35 16.66 19.79
CA ILE A 180 30.35 16.14 20.74
C ILE A 180 28.99 16.83 20.59
N GLN A 181 28.96 18.15 20.39
CA GLN A 181 27.71 18.90 20.31
C GLN A 181 26.88 18.48 19.10
N ASN A 182 27.50 18.45 17.92
CA ASN A 182 26.85 18.02 16.67
C ASN A 182 26.30 16.59 16.74
N ARG A 183 26.97 15.70 17.50
CA ARG A 183 26.48 14.33 17.75
C ARG A 183 25.20 14.32 18.57
N LYS A 184 25.17 15.05 19.69
CA LYS A 184 23.98 15.15 20.54
C LYS A 184 22.78 15.64 19.74
N GLU A 185 22.98 16.69 18.94
CA GLU A 185 21.89 17.25 18.14
C GLU A 185 21.36 16.27 17.08
N LYS A 186 22.25 15.52 16.40
CA LYS A 186 21.85 14.48 15.45
C LYS A 186 21.13 13.31 16.11
N LEU A 187 21.59 12.89 17.28
CA LEU A 187 20.95 11.82 18.05
C LEU A 187 19.58 12.24 18.58
N GLU A 188 19.44 13.47 19.08
CA GLU A 188 18.15 14.04 19.50
C GLU A 188 17.15 14.05 18.34
N VAL A 189 17.58 14.47 17.14
CA VAL A 189 16.73 14.42 15.94
C VAL A 189 16.36 12.99 15.58
N ALA A 190 17.34 12.08 15.55
CA ALA A 190 17.08 10.68 15.21
C ALA A 190 16.10 10.02 16.18
N LEU A 191 16.27 10.25 17.49
CA LEU A 191 15.36 9.77 18.53
C LEU A 191 13.96 10.38 18.38
N ALA A 192 13.86 11.68 18.12
CA ALA A 192 12.57 12.33 17.89
C ALA A 192 11.81 11.72 16.70
N LEU A 193 12.51 11.46 15.58
CA LEU A 193 11.90 10.83 14.40
C LEU A 193 11.49 9.37 14.68
N ILE A 194 12.28 8.61 15.43
CA ILE A 194 11.93 7.26 15.86
C ILE A 194 10.68 7.30 16.74
N ILE A 195 10.61 8.19 17.73
CA ILE A 195 9.45 8.34 18.61
C ILE A 195 8.20 8.68 17.80
N ILE A 196 8.27 9.67 16.90
CA ILE A 196 7.14 10.03 16.02
C ILE A 196 6.69 8.81 15.20
N THR A 197 7.63 8.06 14.63
CA THR A 197 7.34 6.85 13.84
C THR A 197 6.64 5.80 14.68
N VAL A 198 7.15 5.50 15.88
CA VAL A 198 6.56 4.51 16.80
C VAL A 198 5.16 4.95 17.24
N CYS A 199 4.98 6.22 17.62
CA CYS A 199 3.67 6.76 17.99
C CYS A 199 2.65 6.63 16.84
N SER A 200 3.08 6.84 15.60
CA SER A 200 2.21 6.69 14.44
C SER A 200 1.97 5.26 13.99
N SER A 201 2.74 4.28 14.48
CA SER A 201 2.79 2.92 13.92
C SER A 201 2.60 1.79 14.94
N TYR A 202 2.31 2.07 16.21
CA TYR A 202 2.32 1.03 17.24
C TYR A 202 1.33 -0.11 16.98
N ILE A 203 0.20 0.17 16.32
CA ILE A 203 -0.78 -0.86 15.93
C ILE A 203 -0.23 -1.84 14.88
N LEU A 204 0.73 -1.39 14.05
CA LEU A 204 1.38 -2.20 13.02
C LEU A 204 2.38 -3.20 13.61
N LEU A 205 2.62 -3.16 14.93
CA LEU A 205 3.48 -4.14 15.62
C LEU A 205 2.71 -5.41 16.03
N GLY A 206 1.40 -5.47 15.78
CA GLY A 206 0.55 -6.64 16.05
C GLY A 206 0.75 -7.78 15.03
N ASN A 207 0.00 -8.87 15.21
CA ASN A 207 0.06 -10.07 14.37
C ASN A 207 -0.99 -10.10 13.25
N SER A 208 -1.65 -8.97 12.97
CA SER A 208 -2.71 -8.90 11.99
C SER A 208 -2.77 -7.53 11.30
N LEU A 209 -3.51 -7.48 10.19
CA LEU A 209 -3.89 -6.26 9.50
C LEU A 209 -5.37 -5.98 9.77
N ILE A 210 -5.66 -4.81 10.33
CA ILE A 210 -7.02 -4.31 10.54
C ILE A 210 -7.59 -3.80 9.22
N TRP A 211 -8.89 -3.94 9.05
CA TRP A 211 -9.63 -3.51 7.87
C TRP A 211 -9.56 -2.01 7.64
N GLY A 212 -9.16 -1.66 6.42
CA GLY A 212 -9.30 -0.35 5.83
C GLY A 212 -9.92 -0.47 4.44
N HIS A 213 -10.38 0.65 3.88
CA HIS A 213 -11.19 0.65 2.64
C HIS A 213 -10.50 -0.03 1.46
N ASP A 214 -9.23 0.30 1.22
CA ASP A 214 -8.47 -0.13 0.04
C ASP A 214 -7.46 -1.27 0.33
N ILE A 215 -7.53 -1.88 1.52
CA ILE A 215 -6.50 -2.82 1.97
C ILE A 215 -6.32 -4.01 1.02
N ASN A 216 -7.41 -4.67 0.63
CA ASN A 216 -7.35 -5.85 -0.25
C ASN A 216 -6.75 -5.49 -1.62
N TYR A 217 -7.10 -4.32 -2.16
CA TYR A 217 -6.55 -3.85 -3.42
C TYR A 217 -5.02 -3.72 -3.34
N HIS A 218 -4.49 -3.14 -2.26
CA HIS A 218 -3.05 -3.01 -2.09
C HIS A 218 -2.33 -4.33 -1.81
N LEU A 219 -2.95 -5.24 -1.06
CA LEU A 219 -2.41 -6.58 -0.82
C LEU A 219 -2.31 -7.38 -2.13
N ASN A 220 -3.38 -7.39 -2.94
CA ASN A 220 -3.43 -8.05 -4.25
C ASN A 220 -2.36 -7.53 -5.20
N ARG A 221 -2.04 -6.24 -5.16
CA ARG A 221 -0.96 -5.66 -5.97
C ARG A 221 0.42 -6.12 -5.51
N ILE A 222 0.65 -6.25 -4.21
CA ILE A 222 1.94 -6.73 -3.66
C ILE A 222 2.18 -8.18 -4.06
N GLU A 223 1.17 -9.05 -3.90
CA GLU A 223 1.23 -10.44 -4.36
C GLU A 223 1.32 -10.53 -5.89
N GLY A 224 0.58 -9.68 -6.61
CA GLY A 224 0.67 -9.57 -8.06
C GLY A 224 2.07 -9.22 -8.57
N ILE A 225 2.78 -8.31 -7.89
CA ILE A 225 4.19 -7.99 -8.19
C ILE A 225 5.10 -9.17 -7.87
N LYS A 226 4.90 -9.85 -6.73
CA LYS A 226 5.66 -11.07 -6.37
C LYS A 226 5.52 -12.12 -7.47
N ASN A 227 4.29 -12.47 -7.84
CA ASN A 227 3.95 -13.47 -8.85
C ASN A 227 4.53 -13.11 -10.23
N ALA A 228 4.42 -11.85 -10.64
CA ALA A 228 4.98 -11.37 -11.90
C ALA A 228 6.52 -11.37 -11.95
N LEU A 229 7.20 -11.03 -10.84
CA LEU A 229 8.65 -11.09 -10.76
C LEU A 229 9.15 -12.54 -10.84
N LEU A 230 8.46 -13.47 -10.18
CA LEU A 230 8.77 -14.91 -10.23
C LEU A 230 8.54 -15.51 -11.62
N SER A 231 7.60 -14.97 -12.42
CA SER A 231 7.41 -15.35 -13.82
C SER A 231 8.39 -14.67 -14.79
N GLY A 232 9.32 -13.85 -14.29
CA GLY A 232 10.37 -13.21 -15.09
C GLY A 232 9.96 -11.87 -15.72
N GLN A 233 8.85 -11.26 -15.29
CA GLN A 233 8.40 -9.96 -15.77
C GLN A 233 9.14 -8.82 -15.04
N PHE A 234 9.95 -8.04 -15.76
CA PHE A 234 10.52 -6.79 -15.24
C PHE A 234 10.66 -5.72 -16.34
N PRO A 235 10.13 -4.50 -16.15
CA PRO A 235 9.20 -4.10 -15.07
C PRO A 235 7.88 -4.87 -15.12
N VAL A 236 7.24 -5.06 -13.95
CA VAL A 236 5.90 -5.65 -13.82
C VAL A 236 4.86 -4.79 -14.53
N ARG A 237 3.99 -5.44 -15.31
CA ARG A 237 2.94 -4.82 -16.13
C ARG A 237 1.59 -5.52 -16.04
N ILE A 238 1.62 -6.80 -15.70
CA ILE A 238 0.42 -7.63 -15.54
C ILE A 238 0.58 -8.36 -14.22
N HIS A 239 -0.39 -8.21 -13.32
CA HIS A 239 -0.46 -9.05 -12.13
C HIS A 239 -1.04 -10.39 -12.55
N THR A 240 -0.18 -11.40 -12.64
CA THR A 240 -0.50 -12.69 -13.28
C THR A 240 -1.41 -13.60 -12.48
N GLY A 241 -1.59 -13.35 -11.17
CA GLY A 241 -2.47 -14.13 -10.30
C GLY A 241 -3.90 -13.57 -10.18
N LEU A 242 -4.12 -12.30 -10.53
CA LEU A 242 -5.44 -11.69 -10.40
C LEU A 242 -6.41 -12.19 -11.47
N LEU A 243 -7.70 -12.20 -11.13
CA LEU A 243 -8.81 -12.67 -11.97
C LEU A 243 -8.64 -14.14 -12.38
N GLU A 244 -8.53 -15.02 -11.40
CA GLU A 244 -8.39 -16.48 -11.57
C GLU A 244 -7.16 -16.81 -12.46
N GLY A 245 -6.09 -16.02 -12.31
CA GLY A 245 -4.88 -16.13 -13.13
C GLY A 245 -4.99 -15.63 -14.57
N TYR A 246 -6.07 -14.95 -14.97
CA TYR A 246 -6.22 -14.37 -16.32
C TYR A 246 -5.31 -13.16 -16.54
N GLY A 247 -4.90 -12.51 -15.45
CA GLY A 247 -3.99 -11.38 -15.48
C GLY A 247 -4.69 -10.04 -15.52
N TYR A 248 -4.19 -9.08 -14.74
CA TYR A 248 -4.78 -7.74 -14.62
C TYR A 248 -3.76 -6.62 -14.86
N ALA A 249 -4.13 -5.60 -15.65
CA ALA A 249 -3.21 -4.57 -16.16
C ALA A 249 -3.16 -3.28 -15.33
N SER A 250 -3.56 -3.31 -14.05
CA SER A 250 -3.44 -2.17 -13.14
C SER A 250 -2.07 -1.47 -13.13
N PRO A 251 -0.90 -2.15 -13.24
CA PRO A 251 0.40 -1.50 -13.21
C PRO A 251 0.66 -0.47 -14.33
N PHE A 252 -0.13 -0.48 -15.41
CA PHE A 252 -0.05 0.56 -16.44
C PHE A 252 -0.66 1.89 -16.00
N PHE A 253 -1.70 1.84 -15.18
CA PHE A 253 -2.52 3.00 -14.80
C PHE A 253 -2.23 3.47 -13.37
N TYR A 254 -1.82 2.56 -12.50
CA TYR A 254 -1.47 2.87 -11.13
C TYR A 254 0.02 2.57 -10.89
N PRO A 255 0.86 3.58 -10.63
CA PRO A 255 2.27 3.39 -10.35
C PRO A 255 2.51 2.50 -9.12
N GLU A 256 3.53 1.62 -9.20
CA GLU A 256 3.78 0.62 -8.17
C GLU A 256 5.24 0.57 -7.71
N LEU A 257 6.08 1.54 -8.11
CA LEU A 257 7.53 1.48 -7.91
C LEU A 257 7.92 1.16 -6.45
N PHE A 258 7.22 1.74 -5.48
CA PHE A 258 7.51 1.53 -4.06
C PHE A 258 6.95 0.21 -3.52
N LEU A 259 5.92 -0.38 -4.15
CA LEU A 259 5.36 -1.68 -3.77
C LEU A 259 6.29 -2.87 -4.11
N TYR A 260 7.33 -2.64 -4.91
CA TYR A 260 8.42 -3.61 -5.07
C TYR A 260 9.12 -3.90 -3.74
N ILE A 261 9.13 -2.96 -2.79
CA ILE A 261 9.76 -3.17 -1.47
C ILE A 261 9.08 -4.31 -0.71
N PRO A 262 7.78 -4.24 -0.39
CA PRO A 262 7.10 -5.37 0.27
C PRO A 262 7.05 -6.62 -0.60
N ALA A 263 6.94 -6.51 -1.94
CA ALA A 263 6.94 -7.69 -2.82
C ALA A 263 8.29 -8.44 -2.79
N LEU A 264 9.43 -7.74 -2.71
CA LEU A 264 10.74 -8.38 -2.54
C LEU A 264 10.87 -9.06 -1.17
N LEU A 265 10.29 -8.47 -0.11
CA LEU A 265 10.23 -9.14 1.20
C LEU A 265 9.42 -10.45 1.11
N ARG A 266 8.30 -10.47 0.35
CA ARG A 266 7.54 -11.69 0.08
C ARG A 266 8.37 -12.75 -0.63
N ILE A 267 9.13 -12.36 -1.66
CA ILE A 267 10.04 -13.28 -2.37
C ILE A 267 11.11 -13.85 -1.41
N MET A 268 11.52 -13.07 -0.40
CA MET A 268 12.45 -13.52 0.65
C MET A 268 11.80 -14.40 1.73
N GLY A 269 10.51 -14.76 1.60
CA GLY A 269 9.80 -15.62 2.54
C GLY A 269 9.27 -14.90 3.79
N VAL A 270 9.23 -13.56 3.81
CA VAL A 270 8.53 -12.82 4.87
C VAL A 270 7.03 -12.93 4.63
N SER A 271 6.21 -13.13 5.67
CA SER A 271 4.75 -13.18 5.57
C SER A 271 4.16 -11.87 4.99
N LEU A 272 2.97 -11.95 4.39
CA LEU A 272 2.31 -10.79 3.81
C LEU A 272 2.05 -9.68 4.82
N VAL A 273 1.50 -10.05 5.97
CA VAL A 273 1.24 -9.11 7.07
C VAL A 273 2.52 -8.38 7.49
N SER A 274 3.60 -9.11 7.76
CA SER A 274 4.85 -8.52 8.23
C SER A 274 5.54 -7.67 7.15
N ALA A 275 5.50 -8.08 5.89
CA ALA A 275 6.05 -7.30 4.77
C ALA A 275 5.33 -5.94 4.62
N VAL A 276 4.00 -5.94 4.73
CA VAL A 276 3.16 -4.74 4.63
C VAL A 276 3.35 -3.85 5.86
N GLN A 277 3.34 -4.41 7.06
CA GLN A 277 3.59 -3.66 8.30
C GLN A 277 4.96 -2.97 8.27
N ALA A 278 6.02 -3.69 7.89
CA ALA A 278 7.36 -3.14 7.75
C ALA A 278 7.41 -2.00 6.71
N PHE A 279 6.68 -2.16 5.61
CA PHE A 279 6.55 -1.13 4.59
C PHE A 279 5.79 0.12 5.08
N CYS A 280 4.67 -0.03 5.78
CA CYS A 280 3.94 1.10 6.36
C CYS A 280 4.75 1.84 7.43
N ILE A 281 5.50 1.12 8.27
CA ILE A 281 6.44 1.72 9.24
C ILE A 281 7.53 2.52 8.51
N LEU A 282 8.06 1.97 7.41
CA LEU A 282 9.05 2.67 6.57
C LEU A 282 8.45 3.94 5.95
N ILE A 283 7.21 3.90 5.46
CA ILE A 283 6.50 5.07 4.94
C ILE A 283 6.41 6.15 6.02
N ASN A 284 5.92 5.82 7.22
CA ASN A 284 5.80 6.77 8.34
C ASN A 284 7.15 7.40 8.70
N PHE A 285 8.21 6.60 8.76
CA PHE A 285 9.57 7.10 9.02
C PHE A 285 10.05 8.04 7.90
N MET A 286 9.85 7.68 6.64
CA MET A 286 10.27 8.49 5.50
C MET A 286 9.47 9.79 5.41
N THR A 287 8.16 9.76 5.72
CA THR A 287 7.31 10.94 5.82
C THR A 287 7.82 11.89 6.91
N ALA A 288 8.13 11.36 8.10
CA ALA A 288 8.73 12.14 9.18
C ALA A 288 10.07 12.75 8.75
N TYR A 289 10.94 11.95 8.13
CA TYR A 289 12.27 12.37 7.72
C TYR A 289 12.25 13.45 6.62
N PHE A 290 11.42 13.29 5.58
CA PHE A 290 11.32 14.26 4.50
C PHE A 290 10.65 15.56 4.95
N MET A 291 9.65 15.49 5.83
CA MET A 291 9.09 16.68 6.47
C MET A 291 10.14 17.40 7.33
N TYR A 292 10.88 16.67 8.18
CA TYR A 292 11.99 17.21 8.95
C TYR A 292 13.01 17.90 8.04
N LEU A 293 13.45 17.21 6.99
CA LEU A 293 14.46 17.70 6.06
C LEU A 293 14.00 19.00 5.41
N ALA A 294 12.77 19.04 4.90
CA ALA A 294 12.21 20.22 4.24
C ALA A 294 12.14 21.41 5.21
N ALA A 295 11.49 21.23 6.36
CA ALA A 295 11.31 22.27 7.36
C ALA A 295 12.65 22.74 7.95
N PHE A 296 13.58 21.84 8.27
CA PHE A 296 14.93 22.18 8.73
C PHE A 296 15.72 22.94 7.67
N LYS A 297 15.64 22.54 6.40
CA LYS A 297 16.41 23.22 5.34
C LYS A 297 15.85 24.61 5.01
N ILE A 298 14.55 24.82 5.14
CA ILE A 298 13.91 26.12 4.97
C ILE A 298 14.22 27.04 6.17
N SER A 299 13.97 26.57 7.39
CA SER A 299 14.07 27.38 8.62
C SER A 299 15.48 27.49 9.21
N LYS A 300 16.38 26.54 8.88
CA LYS A 300 17.66 26.30 9.57
C LYS A 300 17.51 25.95 11.06
N SER A 301 16.31 25.63 11.53
CA SER A 301 16.02 25.25 12.91
C SER A 301 15.64 23.78 13.01
N ARG A 302 16.40 23.02 13.80
CA ARG A 302 16.11 21.60 14.07
C ARG A 302 14.78 21.43 14.81
N TYR A 303 14.40 22.40 15.64
CA TYR A 303 13.16 22.38 16.41
C TYR A 303 11.95 22.53 15.49
N ILE A 304 12.00 23.49 14.56
CA ILE A 304 10.94 23.64 13.54
C ILE A 304 10.83 22.34 12.73
N GLY A 305 11.96 21.75 12.33
CA GLY A 305 11.97 20.44 11.67
C GLY A 305 11.25 19.33 12.45
N ILE A 306 11.56 19.16 13.73
CA ILE A 306 10.96 18.12 14.58
C ILE A 306 9.45 18.35 14.74
N ILE A 307 9.04 19.58 15.07
CA ILE A 307 7.62 19.92 15.28
C ILE A 307 6.82 19.70 13.99
N SER A 308 7.33 20.16 12.84
CA SER A 308 6.66 19.96 11.56
C SER A 308 6.49 18.47 11.22
N SER A 309 7.47 17.64 11.57
CA SER A 309 7.40 16.19 11.32
C SER A 309 6.33 15.52 12.17
N ALA A 310 6.25 15.89 13.45
CA ALA A 310 5.23 15.38 14.35
C ALA A 310 3.84 15.83 13.92
N PHE A 311 3.65 17.12 13.61
CA PHE A 311 2.37 17.66 13.15
C PHE A 311 1.90 17.01 11.84
N TYR A 312 2.83 16.66 10.95
CA TYR A 312 2.47 16.05 9.68
C TYR A 312 2.09 14.57 9.83
N VAL A 313 2.94 13.77 10.48
CA VAL A 313 2.77 12.31 10.60
C VAL A 313 1.68 11.93 11.59
N LEU A 314 1.49 12.73 12.66
CA LEU A 314 0.43 12.51 13.64
C LEU A 314 -0.86 13.27 13.30
N SER A 315 -0.94 13.91 12.13
CA SER A 315 -2.19 14.52 11.68
C SER A 315 -3.25 13.46 11.44
N ILE A 316 -4.50 13.77 11.79
CA ILE A 316 -5.62 12.84 11.61
C ILE A 316 -5.79 12.46 10.14
N TYR A 317 -5.61 13.40 9.21
CA TYR A 317 -5.66 13.09 7.78
C TYR A 317 -4.62 12.05 7.35
N HIS A 318 -3.36 12.18 7.81
CA HIS A 318 -2.32 11.20 7.49
C HIS A 318 -2.63 9.82 8.10
N LEU A 319 -3.12 9.78 9.33
CA LEU A 319 -3.51 8.52 10.00
C LEU A 319 -4.73 7.87 9.34
N CYS A 320 -5.72 8.67 8.94
CA CYS A 320 -6.89 8.23 8.18
C CYS A 320 -6.49 7.59 6.85
N ASP A 321 -5.58 8.24 6.10
CA ASP A 321 -5.08 7.70 4.84
C ASP A 321 -4.28 6.41 5.04
N MET A 322 -3.47 6.32 6.10
CA MET A 322 -2.68 5.13 6.42
C MET A 322 -3.53 3.94 6.88
N TYR A 323 -4.58 4.19 7.67
CA TYR A 323 -5.29 3.15 8.40
C TYR A 323 -6.73 2.96 7.93
N THR A 324 -7.59 3.96 8.16
CA THR A 324 -9.01 3.89 7.81
C THR A 324 -9.23 3.61 6.32
N ARG A 325 -8.56 4.39 5.48
CA ARG A 325 -8.64 4.25 4.02
C ARG A 325 -7.67 3.18 3.53
N PHE A 326 -6.52 3.04 4.19
CA PHE A 326 -5.40 2.26 3.71
C PHE A 326 -4.98 2.64 2.27
N ALA A 327 -5.07 3.93 1.94
CA ALA A 327 -4.80 4.46 0.61
C ALA A 327 -3.28 4.64 0.40
N LEU A 328 -2.52 3.53 0.32
CA LEU A 328 -1.06 3.54 0.34
C LEU A 328 -0.44 4.44 -0.74
N GLY A 329 -1.07 4.54 -1.92
CA GLY A 329 -0.61 5.45 -2.97
C GLY A 329 -0.62 6.92 -2.52
N GLU A 330 -1.70 7.36 -1.87
CA GLU A 330 -1.84 8.73 -1.37
C GLU A 330 -0.87 9.00 -0.21
N VAL A 331 -0.73 8.06 0.73
CA VAL A 331 0.21 8.17 1.85
C VAL A 331 1.66 8.26 1.35
N LEU A 332 2.04 7.44 0.37
CA LEU A 332 3.35 7.54 -0.28
C LEU A 332 3.52 8.91 -0.96
N ALA A 333 2.49 9.44 -1.62
CA ALA A 333 2.56 10.78 -2.19
C ALA A 333 2.77 11.85 -1.09
N MET A 334 2.09 11.73 0.06
CA MET A 334 2.29 12.58 1.23
C MET A 334 3.75 12.53 1.73
N THR A 335 4.40 11.37 1.72
CA THR A 335 5.84 11.25 2.04
C THR A 335 6.69 12.22 1.21
N PHE A 336 6.40 12.38 -0.08
CA PHE A 336 7.21 13.16 -1.02
C PHE A 336 6.81 14.64 -1.17
N ILE A 337 5.59 15.04 -0.77
CA ILE A 337 5.13 16.44 -0.80
C ILE A 337 6.13 17.41 -0.13
N PRO A 338 6.69 17.12 1.06
CA PRO A 338 7.68 18.01 1.69
C PRO A 338 8.92 18.27 0.82
N LEU A 339 9.37 17.30 0.04
CA LEU A 339 10.49 17.49 -0.89
C LEU A 339 10.12 18.41 -2.06
N ILE A 340 8.85 18.40 -2.49
CA ILE A 340 8.34 19.37 -3.48
C ILE A 340 8.38 20.77 -2.88
N ILE A 341 7.83 20.96 -1.68
CA ILE A 341 7.85 22.26 -0.99
C ILE A 341 9.28 22.80 -0.89
N TYR A 342 10.22 21.96 -0.44
CA TYR A 342 11.62 22.34 -0.31
C TYR A 342 12.31 22.60 -1.67
N GLY A 343 12.08 21.73 -2.64
CA GLY A 343 12.67 21.84 -3.98
C GLY A 343 12.22 23.10 -4.71
N ILE A 344 10.92 23.40 -4.65
CA ILE A 344 10.34 24.62 -5.23
C ILE A 344 10.84 25.86 -4.48
N TYR A 345 10.96 25.81 -3.14
CA TYR A 345 11.57 26.89 -2.36
C TYR A 345 13.00 27.20 -2.83
N GLU A 346 13.86 26.19 -3.03
CA GLU A 346 15.23 26.40 -3.50
C GLU A 346 15.27 26.93 -4.94
N LEU A 347 14.42 26.40 -5.84
CA LEU A 347 14.31 26.83 -7.24
C LEU A 347 13.86 28.28 -7.39
N LEU A 348 12.88 28.73 -6.60
CA LEU A 348 12.27 30.06 -6.73
C LEU A 348 12.90 31.12 -5.82
N TYR A 349 13.40 30.71 -4.65
CA TYR A 349 13.87 31.61 -3.61
C TYR A 349 15.31 31.32 -3.16
N GLY A 350 15.64 30.05 -2.86
CA GLY A 350 16.93 29.62 -2.34
C GLY A 350 18.01 29.45 -3.43
N ASP A 351 18.80 28.40 -3.29
CA ASP A 351 19.89 28.00 -4.19
C ASP A 351 19.35 27.12 -5.33
N GLU A 352 19.32 27.70 -6.54
CA GLU A 352 18.74 27.05 -7.73
C GLU A 352 19.48 25.79 -8.17
N THR A 353 20.68 25.53 -7.64
CA THR A 353 21.44 24.31 -7.96
C THR A 353 20.87 23.07 -7.27
N LYS A 354 20.00 23.25 -6.27
CA LYS A 354 19.36 22.17 -5.50
C LYS A 354 18.07 21.64 -6.13
N TRP A 355 17.85 21.89 -7.42
CA TRP A 355 16.68 21.44 -8.18
C TRP A 355 16.36 19.95 -8.08
N LYS A 356 17.36 19.10 -7.78
CA LYS A 356 17.19 17.65 -7.56
C LYS A 356 16.17 17.28 -6.47
N TYR A 357 15.93 18.15 -5.47
CA TYR A 357 14.91 17.89 -4.46
C TYR A 357 13.50 18.01 -5.04
N ALA A 358 13.27 18.97 -5.95
CA ALA A 358 12.01 19.07 -6.69
C ALA A 358 11.82 17.82 -7.57
N VAL A 359 12.88 17.33 -8.20
CA VAL A 359 12.83 16.11 -9.01
C VAL A 359 12.51 14.87 -8.19
N ALA A 360 13.14 14.72 -7.03
CA ALA A 360 12.85 13.62 -6.11
C ALA A 360 11.41 13.68 -5.59
N GLY A 361 10.92 14.87 -5.21
CA GLY A 361 9.55 15.06 -4.75
C GLY A 361 8.51 14.78 -5.84
N VAL A 362 8.67 15.36 -7.02
CA VAL A 362 7.72 15.19 -8.14
C VAL A 362 7.74 13.77 -8.67
N THR A 363 8.91 13.15 -8.83
CA THR A 363 9.01 11.74 -9.24
C THR A 363 8.41 10.84 -8.17
N GLY A 364 8.66 11.11 -6.89
CA GLY A 364 8.08 10.35 -5.79
C GLY A 364 6.55 10.39 -5.80
N VAL A 365 5.95 11.57 -5.92
CA VAL A 365 4.49 11.71 -6.02
C VAL A 365 3.95 11.00 -7.27
N LEU A 366 4.56 11.22 -8.44
CA LEU A 366 4.14 10.58 -9.69
C LEU A 366 4.23 9.05 -9.62
N GLN A 367 5.24 8.50 -8.94
CA GLN A 367 5.43 7.06 -8.76
C GLN A 367 4.64 6.46 -7.59
N SER A 368 3.83 7.28 -6.91
CA SER A 368 2.98 6.87 -5.80
C SER A 368 1.50 6.95 -6.16
N HIS A 369 1.07 8.10 -6.70
CA HIS A 369 -0.35 8.37 -6.94
C HIS A 369 -0.53 9.45 -8.01
N ILE A 370 -1.01 9.05 -9.20
CA ILE A 370 -1.24 9.98 -10.32
C ILE A 370 -2.23 11.07 -9.96
N LEU A 371 -3.29 10.75 -9.21
CA LEU A 371 -4.30 11.73 -8.81
C LEU A 371 -3.69 12.84 -7.93
N THR A 372 -2.74 12.51 -7.04
CA THR A 372 -2.02 13.54 -6.28
C THR A 372 -1.16 14.42 -7.19
N MET A 373 -0.59 13.86 -8.27
CA MET A 373 0.16 14.62 -9.27
C MET A 373 -0.71 15.65 -10.01
N VAL A 374 -1.99 15.31 -10.31
CA VAL A 374 -2.95 16.24 -10.93
C VAL A 374 -3.09 17.52 -10.10
N PHE A 375 -3.02 17.44 -8.77
CA PHE A 375 -3.00 18.61 -7.89
C PHE A 375 -1.61 19.25 -7.73
N THR A 376 -0.54 18.46 -7.78
CA THR A 376 0.84 18.96 -7.68
C THR A 376 1.14 19.98 -8.78
N ILE A 377 0.78 19.68 -10.04
CA ILE A 377 1.14 20.52 -11.20
C ILE A 377 0.58 21.95 -11.05
N PRO A 378 -0.73 22.16 -10.85
CA PRO A 378 -1.29 23.50 -10.67
C PRO A 378 -0.66 24.26 -9.51
N LEU A 379 -0.40 23.61 -8.37
CA LEU A 379 0.22 24.27 -7.21
C LEU A 379 1.64 24.76 -7.52
N ILE A 380 2.44 23.97 -8.24
CA ILE A 380 3.78 24.38 -8.71
C ILE A 380 3.65 25.55 -9.69
N LEU A 381 2.70 25.51 -10.62
CA LEU A 381 2.46 26.59 -11.58
C LEU A 381 2.05 27.88 -10.88
N ILE A 382 1.15 27.82 -9.89
CA ILE A 382 0.75 28.98 -9.08
C ILE A 382 1.96 29.56 -8.34
N ALA A 383 2.81 28.72 -7.73
CA ALA A 383 4.04 29.18 -7.08
C ALA A 383 5.00 29.87 -8.05
N CYS A 384 5.17 29.31 -9.25
CA CYS A 384 5.97 29.90 -10.33
C CYS A 384 5.39 31.26 -10.79
N MET A 385 4.07 31.38 -10.91
CA MET A 385 3.39 32.63 -11.29
C MET A 385 3.57 33.72 -10.24
N ILE A 386 3.38 33.40 -8.95
CA ILE A 386 3.63 34.34 -7.84
C ILE A 386 5.09 34.82 -7.85
N CYS A 387 6.01 33.93 -8.21
CA CYS A 387 7.45 34.22 -8.26
C CYS A 387 7.98 34.54 -9.66
N ILE A 388 7.14 34.95 -10.62
CA ILE A 388 7.50 35.05 -12.05
C ILE A 388 8.74 35.92 -12.28
N LYS A 389 8.85 37.06 -11.58
CA LYS A 389 10.02 37.96 -11.69
C LYS A 389 11.33 37.29 -11.30
N LYS A 390 11.28 36.36 -10.32
CA LYS A 390 12.46 35.57 -9.91
C LYS A 390 12.73 34.45 -10.91
N LEU A 391 11.69 33.81 -11.43
CA LEU A 391 11.79 32.74 -12.42
C LEU A 391 12.44 33.21 -13.73
N LEU A 392 12.18 34.46 -14.15
CA LEU A 392 12.81 35.08 -15.32
C LEU A 392 14.33 35.28 -15.19
N ASN A 393 14.91 35.03 -14.02
CA ASN A 393 16.36 34.95 -13.89
C ASN A 393 16.90 33.75 -14.70
N LYS A 394 17.86 34.01 -15.61
CA LYS A 394 18.44 33.00 -16.50
C LYS A 394 18.87 31.72 -15.78
N LYS A 395 19.54 31.82 -14.62
CA LYS A 395 20.00 30.63 -13.87
C LYS A 395 18.84 29.81 -13.34
N ARG A 396 17.85 30.46 -12.73
CA ARG A 396 16.65 29.80 -12.17
C ARG A 396 15.82 29.16 -13.27
N PHE A 397 15.56 29.86 -14.37
CA PHE A 397 14.86 29.32 -15.52
C PHE A 397 15.51 28.02 -16.02
N PHE A 398 16.82 28.01 -16.26
CA PHE A 398 17.52 26.80 -16.69
C PHE A 398 17.53 25.68 -15.64
N SER A 399 17.58 26.01 -14.35
CA SER A 399 17.42 25.00 -13.29
C SER A 399 16.02 24.39 -13.26
N CYS A 400 14.97 25.18 -13.49
CA CYS A 400 13.60 24.68 -13.64
C CYS A 400 13.48 23.77 -14.88
N VAL A 401 14.04 24.18 -16.02
CA VAL A 401 14.06 23.35 -17.24
C VAL A 401 14.78 22.03 -16.99
N LYS A 402 15.94 22.06 -16.32
CA LYS A 402 16.66 20.82 -15.92
C LYS A 402 15.82 19.93 -15.03
N ALA A 403 15.10 20.50 -14.07
CA ALA A 403 14.22 19.75 -13.19
C ALA A 403 13.10 19.06 -13.99
N VAL A 404 12.42 19.80 -14.87
CA VAL A 404 11.35 19.26 -15.72
C VAL A 404 11.88 18.14 -16.62
N LEU A 405 12.99 18.35 -17.33
CA LEU A 405 13.59 17.33 -18.20
C LEU A 405 14.02 16.09 -17.41
N ALA A 406 14.63 16.27 -16.23
CA ALA A 406 15.01 15.15 -15.38
C ALA A 406 13.79 14.38 -14.87
N CYS A 407 12.70 15.05 -14.46
CA CYS A 407 11.45 14.39 -14.10
C CYS A 407 10.89 13.58 -15.27
N LEU A 408 10.82 14.15 -16.48
CA LEU A 408 10.28 13.45 -17.64
C LEU A 408 11.11 12.21 -17.99
N LEU A 409 12.44 12.34 -18.05
CA LEU A 409 13.33 11.22 -18.39
C LEU A 409 13.33 10.13 -17.31
N LEU A 410 13.26 10.49 -16.03
CA LEU A 410 13.16 9.52 -14.93
C LEU A 410 11.86 8.73 -14.94
N ASN A 411 10.77 9.30 -15.47
CA ASN A 411 9.45 8.69 -15.43
C ASN A 411 8.95 8.21 -16.80
N ILE A 412 9.76 8.32 -17.86
CA ILE A 412 9.37 7.94 -19.22
C ILE A 412 9.04 6.45 -19.34
N TRP A 413 9.68 5.60 -18.51
CA TRP A 413 9.37 4.17 -18.40
C TRP A 413 7.91 3.89 -18.00
N PHE A 414 7.29 4.78 -17.22
CA PHE A 414 5.91 4.68 -16.80
C PHE A 414 4.98 5.47 -17.74
N LEU A 415 5.35 6.71 -18.04
CA LEU A 415 4.50 7.65 -18.79
C LEU A 415 4.18 7.17 -20.21
N ILE A 416 5.14 6.57 -20.93
CA ILE A 416 4.88 6.14 -22.32
C ILE A 416 3.89 4.98 -22.39
N PRO A 417 4.07 3.87 -21.65
CA PRO A 417 3.06 2.80 -21.59
C PRO A 417 1.69 3.30 -21.12
N PHE A 418 1.65 4.13 -20.07
CA PHE A 418 0.42 4.73 -19.56
C PHE A 418 -0.33 5.50 -20.66
N LEU A 419 0.34 6.43 -21.34
CA LEU A 419 -0.25 7.23 -22.41
C LEU A 419 -0.65 6.42 -23.65
N GLN A 420 -0.05 5.26 -23.87
CA GLN A 420 -0.44 4.35 -24.95
C GLN A 420 -1.72 3.60 -24.60
N LEU A 421 -1.82 3.05 -23.39
CA LEU A 421 -3.01 2.31 -22.95
C LEU A 421 -4.20 3.24 -22.68
N MET A 422 -3.98 4.50 -22.29
CA MET A 422 -5.06 5.49 -22.20
C MET A 422 -5.76 5.78 -23.54
N LYS A 423 -5.18 5.37 -24.67
CA LYS A 423 -5.80 5.51 -26.00
C LYS A 423 -6.61 4.29 -26.42
N GLU A 424 -6.52 3.21 -25.67
CA GLU A 424 -7.31 1.99 -25.87
C GLU A 424 -8.70 2.18 -25.21
N ASP A 425 -9.66 1.37 -25.62
CA ASP A 425 -11.02 1.28 -25.08
C ASP A 425 -11.06 0.56 -23.72
N ILE A 426 -10.33 1.13 -22.77
CA ILE A 426 -10.24 0.65 -21.39
C ILE A 426 -11.36 1.29 -20.56
N ASN A 427 -12.03 0.48 -19.74
CA ASN A 427 -13.08 0.95 -18.84
C ASN A 427 -12.47 1.82 -17.73
N LEU A 428 -12.81 3.12 -17.78
CA LEU A 428 -12.47 4.12 -16.78
C LEU A 428 -13.73 4.77 -16.17
N GLU A 429 -14.93 4.33 -16.54
CA GLU A 429 -16.19 4.98 -16.15
C GLU A 429 -16.39 4.95 -14.64
N GLN A 430 -15.98 3.87 -13.98
CA GLN A 430 -16.03 3.73 -12.53
C GLN A 430 -15.11 4.70 -11.78
N LEU A 431 -14.18 5.36 -12.48
CA LEU A 431 -13.36 6.43 -11.91
C LEU A 431 -14.04 7.80 -11.98
N GLU A 432 -15.16 7.93 -12.68
CA GLU A 432 -15.85 9.21 -12.87
C GLU A 432 -16.91 9.43 -11.79
N GLU A 433 -16.66 10.40 -10.93
CA GLU A 433 -17.53 10.74 -9.80
C GLU A 433 -17.76 12.27 -9.78
N PRO A 434 -18.98 12.75 -9.48
CA PRO A 434 -19.23 14.18 -9.34
C PRO A 434 -18.48 14.72 -8.12
N VAL A 435 -17.34 15.37 -8.36
CA VAL A 435 -16.40 15.82 -7.32
C VAL A 435 -17.04 16.71 -6.26
N ALA A 436 -18.03 17.53 -6.65
CA ALA A 436 -18.78 18.40 -5.74
C ALA A 436 -19.53 17.61 -4.66
N ASN A 437 -20.04 16.41 -4.96
CA ASN A 437 -20.80 15.58 -4.02
C ASN A 437 -19.95 15.11 -2.85
N TYR A 438 -18.63 15.07 -3.02
CA TYR A 438 -17.66 14.56 -2.03
C TYR A 438 -16.90 15.70 -1.33
N ALA A 439 -17.27 16.95 -1.58
CA ALA A 439 -16.65 18.11 -0.94
C ALA A 439 -17.02 18.19 0.55
N LEU A 440 -16.12 18.76 1.35
CA LEU A 440 -16.28 18.85 2.81
C LEU A 440 -17.10 20.07 3.23
N TYR A 441 -17.86 19.93 4.32
CA TYR A 441 -18.39 21.06 5.07
C TYR A 441 -17.27 21.81 5.78
N ILE A 442 -17.39 23.14 5.89
CA ILE A 442 -16.39 23.97 6.57
C ILE A 442 -16.17 23.51 8.01
N SER A 443 -17.25 23.16 8.71
CA SER A 443 -17.19 22.66 10.09
C SER A 443 -16.33 21.41 10.22
N GLN A 444 -16.34 20.53 9.23
CA GLN A 444 -15.53 19.31 9.23
C GLN A 444 -14.04 19.63 9.29
N LEU A 445 -13.56 20.73 8.68
CA LEU A 445 -12.15 21.12 8.77
C LEU A 445 -11.67 21.37 10.20
N PHE A 446 -12.57 21.73 11.12
CA PHE A 446 -12.29 22.07 12.52
C PHE A 446 -12.58 20.94 13.51
N GLU A 447 -13.04 19.79 13.03
CA GLU A 447 -13.28 18.62 13.90
C GLU A 447 -11.98 18.18 14.58
N SER A 448 -12.13 17.63 15.80
CA SER A 448 -10.99 17.25 16.66
C SER A 448 -11.13 15.84 17.23
N PHE A 449 -12.35 15.33 17.33
CA PHE A 449 -12.66 14.01 17.87
C PHE A 449 -13.70 13.37 16.97
N THR A 450 -13.25 12.38 16.21
CA THR A 450 -14.06 11.59 15.28
C THR A 450 -13.64 10.15 15.44
N GLY A 451 -14.56 9.23 15.17
CA GLY A 451 -14.19 7.82 15.04
C GLY A 451 -13.10 7.64 13.98
N ALA A 452 -12.26 6.64 14.18
CA ALA A 452 -11.22 6.22 13.26
C ALA A 452 -11.77 5.39 12.09
N THR A 453 -13.04 5.04 12.13
CA THR A 453 -13.77 4.38 11.04
C THR A 453 -14.86 5.29 10.49
N GLY A 454 -15.32 5.03 9.27
CA GLY A 454 -16.45 5.74 8.69
C GLY A 454 -16.45 5.64 7.17
N THR A 455 -17.51 6.11 6.52
CA THR A 455 -17.63 6.10 5.06
C THR A 455 -17.23 7.44 4.45
N ARG A 456 -17.19 7.50 3.12
CA ARG A 456 -16.93 8.74 2.38
C ARG A 456 -17.94 9.84 2.70
N ASN A 457 -17.49 11.09 2.72
CA ASN A 457 -18.38 12.24 2.91
C ASN A 457 -19.29 12.42 1.70
N VAL A 458 -20.58 12.66 1.92
CA VAL A 458 -21.55 12.95 0.84
C VAL A 458 -22.32 14.21 1.22
N VAL A 459 -22.27 15.24 0.38
CA VAL A 459 -22.99 16.50 0.58
C VAL A 459 -24.50 16.20 0.62
N GLY A 460 -25.16 16.64 1.69
CA GLY A 460 -26.58 16.43 1.95
C GLY A 460 -26.92 15.20 2.80
N ALA A 461 -25.96 14.34 3.11
CA ALA A 461 -26.14 13.19 3.99
C ALA A 461 -25.88 13.53 5.48
N ALA A 462 -26.42 12.73 6.39
CA ALA A 462 -26.13 12.85 7.82
C ALA A 462 -24.65 12.52 8.10
N THR A 463 -23.96 13.38 8.84
CA THR A 463 -22.50 13.32 9.05
C THR A 463 -22.05 12.33 10.14
N GLY A 464 -22.96 11.55 10.72
CA GLY A 464 -22.70 10.74 11.92
C GLY A 464 -21.74 9.56 11.76
N ASN A 465 -21.42 9.14 10.54
CA ASN A 465 -20.49 8.03 10.26
C ASN A 465 -19.51 8.35 9.11
N VAL A 466 -19.05 9.59 9.04
CA VAL A 466 -18.09 10.03 8.01
C VAL A 466 -16.66 9.78 8.51
N MET A 467 -15.82 9.24 7.64
CA MET A 467 -14.41 9.02 7.95
C MET A 467 -13.68 10.35 8.26
N PRO A 468 -12.63 10.32 9.09
CA PRO A 468 -12.04 11.54 9.62
C PRO A 468 -11.18 12.27 8.58
N THR A 469 -11.82 13.24 7.90
CA THR A 469 -11.26 14.00 6.78
C THR A 469 -11.01 15.45 7.18
N HIS A 470 -10.15 15.66 8.16
CA HIS A 470 -9.90 17.00 8.71
C HIS A 470 -8.44 17.27 9.07
N ILE A 471 -8.10 18.56 9.17
CA ILE A 471 -6.75 19.05 9.46
C ILE A 471 -6.48 18.98 10.97
N GLY A 472 -7.52 19.07 11.79
CA GLY A 472 -7.46 19.03 13.24
C GLY A 472 -7.20 20.41 13.84
N ILE A 473 -7.85 20.69 14.98
CA ILE A 473 -7.82 22.01 15.61
C ILE A 473 -6.40 22.47 15.99
N ILE A 474 -5.49 21.53 16.30
CA ILE A 474 -4.12 21.84 16.72
C ILE A 474 -3.36 22.55 15.60
N LEU A 475 -3.45 22.05 14.37
CA LEU A 475 -2.81 22.67 13.21
C LEU A 475 -3.41 24.06 12.94
N ILE A 476 -4.72 24.23 13.11
CA ILE A 476 -5.39 25.52 12.93
C ILE A 476 -4.91 26.53 13.98
N VAL A 477 -4.90 26.14 15.26
CA VAL A 477 -4.43 26.99 16.37
C VAL A 477 -2.98 27.41 16.15
N THR A 478 -2.11 26.48 15.75
CA THR A 478 -0.69 26.79 15.52
C THR A 478 -0.46 27.68 14.30
N VAL A 479 -1.30 27.59 13.27
CA VAL A 479 -1.31 28.53 12.14
C VAL A 479 -1.77 29.92 12.58
N ILE A 480 -2.78 30.03 13.45
CA ILE A 480 -3.19 31.31 14.04
C ILE A 480 -2.05 31.93 14.85
N LEU A 481 -1.30 31.14 15.61
CA LEU A 481 -0.11 31.59 16.32
C LEU A 481 0.99 32.06 15.34
N ALA A 482 1.15 31.39 14.20
CA ALA A 482 2.07 31.83 13.16
C ALA A 482 1.68 33.19 12.56
N LEU A 483 0.39 33.42 12.31
CA LEU A 483 -0.15 34.73 11.91
C LEU A 483 0.12 35.79 12.97
N TYR A 484 -0.18 35.50 14.24
CA TYR A 484 0.11 36.39 15.37
C TYR A 484 1.59 36.79 15.39
N ASN A 485 2.51 35.84 15.20
CA ASN A 485 3.94 36.09 15.17
C ASN A 485 4.40 36.92 13.95
N ILE A 486 3.72 36.80 12.81
CA ILE A 486 3.96 37.64 11.63
C ILE A 486 3.52 39.09 11.91
N PHE A 487 2.31 39.29 12.44
CA PHE A 487 1.74 40.62 12.68
C PHE A 487 2.47 41.38 13.79
N ASN A 488 2.83 40.70 14.87
CA ASN A 488 3.61 41.30 15.97
C ASN A 488 5.11 41.38 15.69
N LYS A 489 5.56 40.94 14.50
CA LYS A 489 6.97 40.95 14.07
C LYS A 489 7.90 40.16 15.01
N ASN A 490 7.37 39.13 15.68
CA ASN A 490 8.18 38.18 16.47
C ASN A 490 9.15 37.39 15.58
N ILE A 491 8.78 37.17 14.32
CA ILE A 491 9.69 36.68 13.28
C ILE A 491 10.43 37.89 12.70
N GLU A 492 11.65 38.14 13.16
CA GLU A 492 12.41 39.35 12.81
C GLU A 492 12.75 39.39 11.30
N ALA A 493 13.23 38.26 10.77
CA ALA A 493 13.65 38.13 9.38
C ALA A 493 12.46 38.32 8.42
N ARG A 494 12.53 39.36 7.57
CA ARG A 494 11.49 39.67 6.59
C ARG A 494 11.23 38.52 5.61
N GLU A 495 12.28 37.83 5.19
CA GLU A 495 12.17 36.75 4.22
C GLU A 495 11.55 35.50 4.83
N GLU A 496 11.87 35.19 6.09
CA GLU A 496 11.24 34.12 6.86
C GLU A 496 9.74 34.39 7.04
N ARG A 497 9.36 35.64 7.39
CA ARG A 497 7.94 36.05 7.43
C ARG A 497 7.22 35.83 6.10
N LYS A 498 7.84 36.19 4.97
CA LYS A 498 7.26 35.93 3.65
C LYS A 498 7.08 34.45 3.38
N VAL A 499 8.07 33.62 3.73
CA VAL A 499 7.98 32.16 3.57
C VAL A 499 6.82 31.62 4.39
N VAL A 500 6.70 31.99 5.67
CA VAL A 500 5.57 31.56 6.52
C VAL A 500 4.24 32.04 5.96
N GLY A 501 4.15 33.29 5.50
CA GLY A 501 2.95 33.82 4.86
C GLY A 501 2.55 33.07 3.59
N VAL A 502 3.52 32.66 2.75
CA VAL A 502 3.27 31.83 1.57
C VAL A 502 2.81 30.42 1.96
N LEU A 503 3.41 29.80 2.97
CA LEU A 503 2.96 28.50 3.48
C LEU A 503 1.51 28.57 3.94
N ILE A 504 1.15 29.61 4.71
CA ILE A 504 -0.24 29.82 5.17
C ILE A 504 -1.17 30.04 3.98
N LEU A 505 -0.79 30.88 3.00
CA LEU A 505 -1.59 31.12 1.80
C LEU A 505 -1.88 29.82 1.03
N PHE A 506 -0.85 29.01 0.77
CA PHE A 506 -1.01 27.76 0.04
C PHE A 506 -1.81 26.73 0.84
N GLY A 507 -1.56 26.61 2.15
CA GLY A 507 -2.33 25.73 3.03
C GLY A 507 -3.82 26.11 3.07
N SER A 508 -4.12 27.41 3.20
CA SER A 508 -5.49 27.93 3.17
C SER A 508 -6.15 27.76 1.81
N LEU A 509 -5.43 27.95 0.71
CA LEU A 509 -5.94 27.73 -0.64
C LEU A 509 -6.35 26.26 -0.84
N THR A 510 -5.48 25.32 -0.45
CA THR A 510 -5.77 23.89 -0.58
C THR A 510 -6.87 23.44 0.36
N ALA A 511 -6.93 23.96 1.60
CA ALA A 511 -8.01 23.67 2.54
C ALA A 511 -9.36 24.25 2.06
N PHE A 512 -9.36 25.45 1.46
CA PHE A 512 -10.57 26.01 0.88
C PHE A 512 -11.08 25.16 -0.29
N ALA A 513 -10.16 24.69 -1.14
CA ALA A 513 -10.48 23.84 -2.29
C ALA A 513 -11.04 22.46 -1.92
N THR A 514 -10.93 22.00 -0.67
CA THR A 514 -11.57 20.75 -0.24
C THR A 514 -13.06 20.94 0.09
N THR A 515 -13.53 22.19 0.20
CA THR A 515 -14.88 22.50 0.69
C THR A 515 -15.91 22.62 -0.41
N TYR A 516 -17.19 22.45 -0.07
CA TYR A 516 -18.31 22.65 -1.00
C TYR A 516 -18.43 24.10 -1.50
N LEU A 517 -17.78 25.07 -0.83
CA LEU A 517 -17.72 26.46 -1.29
C LEU A 517 -16.81 26.67 -2.49
N PHE A 518 -15.89 25.74 -2.75
CA PHE A 518 -15.04 25.81 -3.92
C PHE A 518 -15.87 25.43 -5.16
N PRO A 519 -15.73 26.16 -6.29
CA PRO A 519 -16.64 26.03 -7.43
C PRO A 519 -16.32 24.79 -8.29
N TRP A 520 -16.36 23.60 -7.69
CA TRP A 520 -16.09 22.32 -8.36
C TRP A 520 -17.06 22.06 -9.51
N GLU A 521 -18.36 22.35 -9.33
CA GLU A 521 -19.37 22.20 -10.38
C GLU A 521 -19.07 23.09 -11.60
N TYR A 522 -18.65 24.34 -11.36
CA TYR A 522 -18.28 25.25 -12.43
C TYR A 522 -17.04 24.73 -13.16
N LEU A 523 -16.02 24.24 -12.46
CA LEU A 523 -14.83 23.67 -13.10
C LEU A 523 -15.16 22.42 -13.92
N GLN A 524 -16.06 21.57 -13.42
CA GLN A 524 -16.54 20.38 -14.12
C GLN A 524 -17.37 20.74 -15.37
N SER A 525 -18.02 21.91 -15.40
CA SER A 525 -18.78 22.37 -16.56
C SER A 525 -17.91 22.84 -17.73
N ILE A 526 -16.61 23.10 -17.50
CA ILE A 526 -15.67 23.54 -18.54
C ILE A 526 -15.22 22.31 -19.35
N PRO A 527 -15.48 22.23 -20.68
CA PRO A 527 -15.19 21.01 -21.47
C PRO A 527 -13.73 20.55 -21.41
N MET A 528 -12.77 21.48 -21.38
CA MET A 528 -11.34 21.15 -21.30
C MET A 528 -10.89 20.61 -19.93
N LEU A 529 -11.69 20.82 -18.89
CA LEU A 529 -11.39 20.40 -17.51
C LEU A 529 -12.29 19.27 -17.03
N HIS A 530 -13.40 19.00 -17.73
CA HIS A 530 -14.41 18.02 -17.34
C HIS A 530 -13.77 16.68 -16.94
N ASP A 531 -13.07 16.03 -17.86
CA ASP A 531 -12.48 14.70 -17.64
C ASP A 531 -11.44 14.67 -16.51
N VAL A 532 -10.70 15.76 -16.33
CA VAL A 532 -9.66 15.86 -15.28
C VAL A 532 -10.32 16.06 -13.93
N VAL A 533 -11.36 16.90 -13.86
CA VAL A 533 -12.09 17.19 -12.64
C VAL A 533 -12.90 15.97 -12.24
N THR A 534 -13.64 15.30 -13.11
CA THR A 534 -14.43 14.10 -12.74
C THR A 534 -13.56 12.96 -12.21
N LYS A 535 -12.39 12.74 -12.82
CA LYS A 535 -11.42 11.70 -12.40
C LYS A 535 -10.66 12.06 -11.11
N VAL A 536 -10.74 13.29 -10.61
CA VAL A 536 -10.20 13.67 -9.30
C VAL A 536 -10.98 12.98 -8.17
N GLN A 537 -12.27 12.66 -8.36
CA GLN A 537 -13.24 12.01 -7.45
C GLN A 537 -13.46 12.71 -6.09
N PHE A 538 -12.38 13.00 -5.35
CA PHE A 538 -12.39 13.34 -3.94
C PHE A 538 -11.57 14.61 -3.65
N PRO A 539 -12.24 15.76 -3.41
CA PRO A 539 -11.58 17.03 -3.08
C PRO A 539 -10.70 16.96 -1.82
N TRP A 540 -11.05 16.12 -0.85
CA TRP A 540 -10.30 15.99 0.40
C TRP A 540 -8.85 15.56 0.20
N ARG A 541 -8.47 14.99 -0.96
CA ARG A 541 -7.07 14.72 -1.34
C ARG A 541 -6.17 15.96 -1.26
N LEU A 542 -6.74 17.17 -1.36
CA LEU A 542 -6.01 18.43 -1.17
C LEU A 542 -5.62 18.69 0.30
N LEU A 543 -6.21 18.00 1.28
CA LEU A 543 -5.80 18.06 2.68
C LEU A 543 -4.37 17.55 2.88
N ALA A 544 -3.88 16.64 2.05
CA ALA A 544 -2.48 16.22 2.05
C ALA A 544 -1.50 17.42 1.95
N TYR A 545 -1.83 18.40 1.11
CA TYR A 545 -1.06 19.63 0.94
C TYR A 545 -1.34 20.63 2.06
N ALA A 546 -2.61 20.81 2.44
CA ALA A 546 -2.99 21.73 3.51
C ALA A 546 -2.25 21.37 4.81
N THR A 547 -2.27 20.10 5.18
CA THR A 547 -1.56 19.56 6.33
C THR A 547 -0.05 19.74 6.21
N ALA A 548 0.55 19.52 5.02
CA ALA A 548 1.99 19.72 4.83
C ALA A 548 2.41 21.19 5.02
N PHE A 549 1.69 22.13 4.40
CA PHE A 549 1.96 23.56 4.52
C PHE A 549 1.72 24.07 5.94
N PHE A 550 0.61 23.70 6.55
CA PHE A 550 0.26 24.10 7.92
C PHE A 550 1.18 23.45 8.96
N SER A 551 1.70 22.25 8.75
CA SER A 551 2.69 21.64 9.65
C SER A 551 3.98 22.46 9.72
N ILE A 552 4.44 23.00 8.59
CA ILE A 552 5.61 23.89 8.57
C ILE A 552 5.25 25.24 9.20
N ALA A 553 4.16 25.88 8.77
CA ALA A 553 3.75 27.18 9.30
C ALA A 553 3.45 27.16 10.81
N GLY A 554 2.73 26.15 11.29
CA GLY A 554 2.40 25.96 12.70
C GLY A 554 3.62 25.75 13.59
N ALA A 555 4.66 25.08 13.07
CA ALA A 555 5.93 24.95 13.77
C ALA A 555 6.64 26.31 13.98
N TYR A 556 6.55 27.23 13.01
CA TYR A 556 6.99 28.63 13.21
C TYR A 556 6.14 29.34 14.27
N GLY A 557 4.84 29.08 14.29
CA GLY A 557 3.91 29.58 15.31
C GLY A 557 4.36 29.23 16.73
N ILE A 558 4.66 27.95 16.98
CA ILE A 558 5.15 27.50 18.29
C ILE A 558 6.55 28.02 18.59
N TYR A 559 7.48 27.93 17.64
CA TYR A 559 8.89 28.27 17.86
C TYR A 559 9.10 29.74 18.25
N TYR A 560 8.38 30.67 17.60
CA TYR A 560 8.52 32.11 17.83
C TYR A 560 7.59 32.68 18.91
N LEU A 561 6.72 31.87 19.50
CA LEU A 561 5.81 32.31 20.57
C LEU A 561 6.59 32.74 21.83
N PHE A 562 7.67 32.03 22.16
CA PHE A 562 8.48 32.30 23.34
C PHE A 562 9.94 32.62 22.99
N LYS A 563 10.48 33.66 23.63
CA LYS A 563 11.89 34.06 23.51
C LYS A 563 12.83 33.21 24.36
N SER A 564 12.36 32.73 25.51
CA SER A 564 13.15 31.84 26.39
C SER A 564 13.32 30.46 25.74
N GLU A 565 14.56 29.95 25.72
CA GLU A 565 14.87 28.62 25.20
C GLU A 565 14.20 27.50 26.01
N GLU A 566 14.10 27.67 27.34
CA GLU A 566 13.45 26.70 28.22
C GLU A 566 11.94 26.62 27.94
N LEU A 567 11.27 27.77 27.85
CA LEU A 567 9.85 27.83 27.50
C LEU A 567 9.59 27.30 26.09
N ARG A 568 10.49 27.56 25.14
CA ARG A 568 10.40 26.98 23.79
C ARG A 568 10.48 25.46 23.84
N LYS A 569 11.45 24.89 24.56
CA LYS A 569 11.57 23.43 24.72
C LYS A 569 10.33 22.83 25.38
N LEU A 570 9.82 23.48 26.45
CA LEU A 570 8.58 23.07 27.11
C LEU A 570 7.39 23.07 26.15
N MET A 571 7.21 24.14 25.38
CA MET A 571 6.11 24.23 24.42
C MET A 571 6.20 23.23 23.28
N ILE A 572 7.41 22.87 22.86
CA ILE A 572 7.61 21.79 21.90
C ILE A 572 7.13 20.47 22.50
N ILE A 573 7.52 20.16 23.75
CA ILE A 573 7.06 18.96 24.45
C ILE A 573 5.54 18.95 24.59
N VAL A 574 4.94 20.07 25.00
CA VAL A 574 3.48 20.21 25.11
C VAL A 574 2.82 20.03 23.75
N SER A 575 3.35 20.64 22.69
CA SER A 575 2.80 20.52 21.34
C SER A 575 2.89 19.09 20.80
N LEU A 576 3.98 18.38 21.12
CA LEU A 576 4.13 16.96 20.80
C LEU A 576 3.13 16.10 21.58
N ALA A 577 2.98 16.32 22.89
CA ALA A 577 2.02 15.59 23.71
C ALA A 577 0.58 15.81 23.22
N VAL A 578 0.22 17.05 22.91
CA VAL A 578 -1.09 17.43 22.39
C VAL A 578 -1.34 16.83 20.99
N GLY A 579 -0.32 16.61 20.16
CA GLY A 579 -0.46 15.88 18.90
C GLY A 579 -0.57 14.35 19.08
N ILE A 580 0.16 13.78 20.05
CA ILE A 580 0.16 12.34 20.34
C ILE A 580 -1.18 11.87 20.91
N ILE A 581 -1.86 12.69 21.74
CA ILE A 581 -3.11 12.26 22.39
C ILE A 581 -4.23 11.96 21.37
N PRO A 582 -4.62 12.87 20.45
CA PRO A 582 -5.64 12.58 19.44
C PRO A 582 -5.23 11.45 18.49
N ALA A 583 -3.94 11.39 18.10
CA ALA A 583 -3.42 10.30 17.29
C ALA A 583 -3.54 8.95 18.00
N GLY A 584 -3.21 8.89 19.30
CA GLY A 584 -3.36 7.69 20.12
C GLY A 584 -4.81 7.29 20.29
N MET A 585 -5.72 8.24 20.51
CA MET A 585 -7.16 7.97 20.57
C MET A 585 -7.70 7.41 19.24
N PHE A 586 -7.29 8.00 18.11
CA PHE A 586 -7.62 7.48 16.79
C PHE A 586 -7.11 6.05 16.60
N LEU A 587 -5.85 5.79 16.94
CA LEU A 587 -5.25 4.48 16.76
C LEU A 587 -5.84 3.42 17.69
N ASP A 588 -6.23 3.80 18.92
CA ASP A 588 -6.91 2.91 19.86
C ASP A 588 -8.31 2.53 19.36
N ASP A 589 -9.08 3.51 18.87
CA ASP A 589 -10.38 3.26 18.24
C ASP A 589 -10.25 2.35 17.02
N PHE A 590 -9.29 2.65 16.13
CA PHE A 590 -9.01 1.81 14.96
C PHE A 590 -8.58 0.38 15.35
N ASN A 591 -7.82 0.21 16.43
CA ASN A 591 -7.36 -1.09 16.90
C ASN A 591 -8.50 -2.03 17.34
N THR A 592 -9.70 -1.50 17.56
CA THR A 592 -10.92 -2.29 17.82
C THR A 592 -11.63 -2.76 16.55
N GLY A 593 -11.15 -2.34 15.37
CA GLY A 593 -11.73 -2.65 14.07
C GLY A 593 -11.64 -4.12 13.68
N LYS A 594 -12.41 -4.50 12.66
CA LYS A 594 -12.40 -5.86 12.10
C LYS A 594 -11.03 -6.19 11.52
N ILE A 595 -10.51 -7.38 11.83
CA ILE A 595 -9.28 -7.88 11.20
C ILE A 595 -9.58 -8.34 9.77
N THR A 596 -8.73 -7.95 8.82
CA THR A 596 -8.82 -8.39 7.42
C THR A 596 -7.99 -9.63 7.16
N VAL A 597 -6.72 -9.60 7.59
CA VAL A 597 -5.75 -10.66 7.32
C VAL A 597 -4.95 -10.93 8.59
N TYR A 598 -4.89 -12.19 8.99
CA TYR A 598 -3.99 -12.64 10.05
C TYR A 598 -2.63 -13.01 9.47
N ARG A 599 -1.57 -12.88 10.26
CA ARG A 599 -0.23 -13.29 9.84
C ARG A 599 -0.25 -14.78 9.46
N GLY A 600 0.21 -15.07 8.25
CA GLY A 600 0.25 -16.41 7.68
C GLY A 600 -0.89 -16.75 6.72
N GLU A 601 -1.96 -15.96 6.68
CA GLU A 601 -3.00 -16.15 5.66
C GLU A 601 -2.56 -15.60 4.31
N THR A 602 -3.00 -16.26 3.24
CA THR A 602 -3.02 -15.68 1.89
C THR A 602 -4.38 -15.05 1.60
N ILE A 603 -4.38 -14.07 0.71
CA ILE A 603 -5.54 -13.29 0.32
C ILE A 603 -6.23 -13.91 -0.88
N ASP A 604 -7.52 -13.63 -1.05
CA ASP A 604 -8.23 -13.90 -2.29
C ASP A 604 -7.73 -12.95 -3.40
N GLU A 605 -6.91 -13.49 -4.30
CA GLU A 605 -6.31 -12.77 -5.44
C GLU A 605 -7.37 -12.36 -6.50
N ASN A 606 -8.66 -12.71 -6.34
CA ASN A 606 -9.69 -12.40 -7.33
C ASN A 606 -10.38 -11.05 -7.15
N ARG A 607 -10.13 -10.36 -6.04
CA ARG A 607 -10.72 -9.04 -5.78
C ARG A 607 -10.01 -7.94 -6.55
N ILE A 608 -10.59 -7.53 -7.67
CA ILE A 608 -10.36 -6.21 -8.26
C ILE A 608 -11.39 -5.22 -7.69
N ALA A 609 -11.10 -3.92 -7.67
CA ALA A 609 -11.96 -2.94 -6.98
C ALA A 609 -13.37 -2.89 -7.58
N GLY A 610 -13.55 -2.28 -8.75
CA GLY A 610 -14.82 -2.26 -9.47
C GLY A 610 -14.80 -2.96 -10.83
N GLY A 611 -13.62 -3.27 -11.40
CA GLY A 611 -13.51 -3.62 -12.82
C GLY A 611 -12.76 -2.59 -13.65
N GLU A 612 -12.18 -1.57 -13.01
CA GLU A 612 -11.38 -0.55 -13.67
C GLU A 612 -10.23 -1.21 -14.44
N TYR A 613 -9.78 -0.61 -15.54
CA TYR A 613 -8.63 -1.10 -16.32
C TYR A 613 -8.84 -2.41 -17.10
N LEU A 614 -10.04 -3.00 -17.04
CA LEU A 614 -10.48 -3.99 -18.01
C LEU A 614 -10.83 -3.29 -19.33
N TYR A 615 -10.78 -4.03 -20.44
CA TYR A 615 -11.37 -3.54 -21.68
C TYR A 615 -12.88 -3.36 -21.51
N THR A 616 -13.47 -2.39 -22.20
CA THR A 616 -14.93 -2.20 -22.23
C THR A 616 -15.61 -3.52 -22.64
N ASP A 617 -16.80 -3.77 -22.08
CA ASP A 617 -17.58 -5.01 -22.27
C ASP A 617 -16.96 -6.29 -21.70
N THR A 618 -15.89 -6.21 -20.89
CA THR A 618 -15.39 -7.37 -20.13
C THR A 618 -16.28 -7.62 -18.91
N ASN A 619 -16.82 -8.82 -18.79
CA ASN A 619 -17.54 -9.30 -17.63
C ASN A 619 -16.64 -10.23 -16.77
N PRO A 620 -16.25 -9.81 -15.54
CA PRO A 620 -15.46 -10.63 -14.63
C PRO A 620 -16.14 -11.92 -14.17
N ASP A 621 -17.47 -11.95 -14.08
CA ASP A 621 -18.19 -13.15 -13.63
C ASP A 621 -18.05 -14.29 -14.64
N LEU A 622 -18.06 -13.97 -15.94
CA LEU A 622 -17.81 -14.95 -17.01
C LEU A 622 -16.37 -15.50 -16.98
N ILE A 623 -15.40 -14.72 -16.51
CA ILE A 623 -14.02 -15.20 -16.30
C ILE A 623 -14.01 -16.27 -15.21
N LYS A 624 -14.70 -16.00 -14.10
CA LYS A 624 -14.82 -16.91 -12.97
C LYS A 624 -15.56 -18.19 -13.33
N GLU A 625 -16.63 -18.09 -14.12
CA GLU A 625 -17.39 -19.25 -14.60
C GLU A 625 -16.58 -20.10 -15.60
N ARG A 626 -15.80 -19.46 -16.48
CA ARG A 626 -14.98 -20.14 -17.48
C ARG A 626 -13.83 -20.96 -16.87
N GLY A 627 -13.22 -20.48 -15.78
CA GLY A 627 -12.06 -21.14 -15.17
C GLY A 627 -10.91 -21.34 -16.17
N ASP A 628 -10.28 -22.52 -16.16
CA ASP A 628 -9.10 -22.83 -17.00
C ASP A 628 -9.46 -23.38 -18.40
N ILE A 629 -10.71 -23.24 -18.84
CA ILE A 629 -11.19 -23.84 -20.08
C ILE A 629 -10.66 -23.07 -21.31
N THR A 630 -9.94 -23.79 -22.17
CA THR A 630 -9.56 -23.34 -23.53
C THR A 630 -10.68 -23.65 -24.52
N GLN A 631 -10.96 -22.72 -25.45
CA GLN A 631 -11.98 -22.90 -26.48
C GLN A 631 -11.34 -22.85 -27.87
N THR A 632 -11.64 -23.83 -28.72
CA THR A 632 -11.17 -23.88 -30.11
C THR A 632 -12.27 -23.49 -31.08
N SER A 633 -11.89 -22.98 -32.25
CA SER A 633 -12.83 -22.69 -33.34
C SER A 633 -13.44 -23.95 -33.95
N SER A 634 -12.75 -25.09 -33.87
CA SER A 634 -13.24 -26.38 -34.35
C SER A 634 -12.54 -27.56 -33.67
N ASP A 635 -13.15 -28.74 -33.78
CA ASP A 635 -12.58 -30.02 -33.32
C ASP A 635 -11.32 -30.46 -34.10
N ARG A 636 -10.95 -29.73 -35.17
CA ARG A 636 -9.75 -29.99 -35.98
C ARG A 636 -8.49 -29.37 -35.40
N LEU A 637 -8.63 -28.51 -34.40
CA LEU A 637 -7.53 -27.95 -33.62
C LEU A 637 -7.37 -28.78 -32.34
N LEU A 638 -6.39 -29.68 -32.34
CA LEU A 638 -6.13 -30.56 -31.22
C LEU A 638 -5.19 -29.88 -30.23
N ILE A 639 -5.58 -29.87 -28.95
CA ILE A 639 -4.80 -29.34 -27.84
C ILE A 639 -4.49 -30.49 -26.88
N THR A 640 -3.21 -30.67 -26.56
CA THR A 640 -2.76 -31.64 -25.54
C THR A 640 -1.71 -31.00 -24.63
N ASN A 641 -1.39 -31.66 -23.51
CA ASN A 641 -0.35 -31.21 -22.56
C ASN A 641 -0.46 -29.73 -22.12
N TYR A 642 -1.69 -29.29 -21.87
CA TYR A 642 -1.97 -27.93 -21.40
C TYR A 642 -1.42 -27.72 -19.97
N SER A 643 -0.67 -26.63 -19.80
CA SER A 643 -0.20 -26.17 -18.49
C SER A 643 -0.25 -24.65 -18.42
N ARG A 644 -0.81 -24.13 -17.33
CA ARG A 644 -0.83 -22.70 -17.00
C ARG A 644 -0.10 -22.47 -15.69
N ASN A 645 0.83 -21.52 -15.69
CA ASN A 645 1.59 -21.16 -14.49
C ASN A 645 1.96 -19.67 -14.53
N LEU A 646 1.55 -18.90 -13.51
CA LEU A 646 1.88 -17.48 -13.33
C LEU A 646 1.74 -16.64 -14.63
N GLY A 647 0.60 -16.77 -15.32
CA GLY A 647 0.31 -16.02 -16.56
C GLY A 647 1.07 -16.49 -17.80
N SER A 648 1.77 -17.62 -17.73
CA SER A 648 2.35 -18.32 -18.89
C SER A 648 1.52 -19.57 -19.18
N ILE A 649 1.23 -19.80 -20.46
CA ILE A 649 0.58 -21.02 -20.94
C ILE A 649 1.53 -21.77 -21.87
N VAL A 650 1.64 -23.08 -21.68
CA VAL A 650 2.34 -24.01 -22.57
C VAL A 650 1.34 -25.09 -22.97
N LEU A 651 1.23 -25.35 -24.26
CA LEU A 651 0.35 -26.39 -24.79
C LEU A 651 0.90 -26.97 -26.09
N ASP A 652 0.57 -28.22 -26.38
CA ASP A 652 0.84 -28.84 -27.67
C ASP A 652 -0.34 -28.61 -28.59
N LEU A 653 -0.07 -28.06 -29.78
CA LEU A 653 -1.10 -27.74 -30.75
C LEU A 653 -0.86 -28.49 -32.07
N GLU A 654 -1.95 -28.97 -32.67
CA GLU A 654 -1.96 -29.52 -34.03
C GLU A 654 -3.22 -29.07 -34.77
N ASN A 655 -3.05 -28.22 -35.78
CA ASN A 655 -4.12 -27.82 -36.68
C ASN A 655 -4.17 -28.79 -37.88
N THR A 656 -5.18 -29.65 -37.89
CA THR A 656 -5.44 -30.62 -38.97
C THR A 656 -6.36 -30.07 -40.07
N SER A 657 -6.81 -28.83 -39.93
CA SER A 657 -7.65 -28.13 -40.90
C SER A 657 -6.81 -27.57 -42.05
N THR A 658 -7.40 -27.49 -43.24
CA THR A 658 -6.84 -26.76 -44.39
C THR A 658 -7.03 -25.24 -44.27
N ASN A 659 -7.73 -24.79 -43.23
CA ASN A 659 -8.04 -23.39 -42.99
C ASN A 659 -7.31 -22.88 -41.74
N GLN A 660 -7.20 -21.54 -41.62
CA GLN A 660 -6.82 -20.91 -40.36
C GLN A 660 -7.91 -21.16 -39.32
N GLU A 661 -7.50 -21.59 -38.14
CA GLU A 661 -8.33 -21.82 -36.95
C GLU A 661 -7.87 -20.88 -35.83
N TYR A 662 -8.60 -20.82 -34.71
CA TYR A 662 -8.16 -20.06 -33.54
C TYR A 662 -8.36 -20.84 -32.24
N ILE A 663 -7.56 -20.47 -31.25
CA ILE A 663 -7.71 -20.89 -29.86
C ILE A 663 -7.90 -19.66 -28.98
N GLU A 664 -8.88 -19.71 -28.09
CA GLU A 664 -9.02 -18.79 -26.99
C GLU A 664 -8.52 -19.43 -25.70
N VAL A 665 -7.64 -18.71 -25.01
CA VAL A 665 -6.98 -19.17 -23.80
C VAL A 665 -7.44 -18.36 -22.58
N PRO A 666 -7.40 -18.93 -21.36
CA PRO A 666 -7.81 -18.27 -20.12
C PRO A 666 -6.78 -17.23 -19.64
N LEU A 667 -6.56 -16.21 -20.47
CA LEU A 667 -5.78 -15.00 -20.22
C LEU A 667 -6.51 -13.82 -20.84
N LEU A 668 -6.57 -12.69 -20.13
CA LEU A 668 -7.07 -11.45 -20.72
C LEU A 668 -6.05 -10.90 -21.73
N TYR A 669 -6.56 -10.42 -22.86
CA TYR A 669 -5.72 -9.74 -23.82
C TYR A 669 -5.23 -8.41 -23.27
N TYR A 670 -3.93 -8.16 -23.35
CA TYR A 670 -3.32 -6.84 -23.19
C TYR A 670 -2.11 -6.69 -24.10
N PRO A 671 -1.75 -5.46 -24.53
CA PRO A 671 -0.56 -5.25 -25.32
C PRO A 671 0.74 -5.76 -24.64
N GLY A 672 1.49 -6.63 -25.33
CA GLY A 672 2.81 -7.11 -24.88
C GLY A 672 2.92 -8.62 -24.66
N TYR A 673 1.82 -9.37 -24.81
CA TYR A 673 1.89 -10.83 -24.92
C TYR A 673 2.52 -11.28 -26.25
N ILE A 674 3.17 -12.44 -26.20
CA ILE A 674 3.69 -13.15 -27.36
C ILE A 674 3.19 -14.60 -27.31
N ALA A 675 2.84 -15.14 -28.48
CA ALA A 675 2.50 -16.53 -28.71
C ALA A 675 3.54 -17.05 -29.71
N GLU A 676 4.41 -17.95 -29.26
CA GLU A 676 5.57 -18.41 -30.04
C GLU A 676 5.63 -19.92 -30.02
N LEU A 677 5.74 -20.53 -31.20
CA LEU A 677 6.01 -21.96 -31.36
C LEU A 677 7.47 -22.25 -31.00
N GLU A 678 7.77 -23.49 -30.64
CA GLU A 678 9.15 -23.96 -30.41
C GLU A 678 10.09 -23.69 -31.61
N SER A 679 9.54 -23.65 -32.83
CA SER A 679 10.27 -23.27 -34.05
C SER A 679 10.73 -21.80 -34.11
N GLY A 680 10.30 -20.96 -33.16
CA GLY A 680 10.50 -19.51 -33.15
C GLY A 680 9.46 -18.73 -33.97
N THR A 681 8.48 -19.42 -34.57
CA THR A 681 7.41 -18.77 -35.34
C THR A 681 6.41 -18.11 -34.39
N ARG A 682 6.12 -16.83 -34.61
CA ARG A 682 5.15 -16.08 -33.80
C ARG A 682 3.77 -16.13 -34.42
N LEU A 683 2.79 -16.45 -33.61
CA LEU A 683 1.38 -16.43 -33.97
C LEU A 683 0.77 -15.07 -33.67
N THR A 684 -0.27 -14.72 -34.42
CA THR A 684 -1.03 -13.47 -34.23
C THR A 684 -1.91 -13.61 -33.00
N ILE A 685 -2.00 -12.53 -32.22
CA ILE A 685 -2.86 -12.45 -31.04
C ILE A 685 -3.87 -11.33 -31.26
N GLU A 686 -5.13 -11.62 -30.99
CA GLU A 686 -6.23 -10.66 -31.02
C GLU A 686 -7.15 -10.80 -29.79
N ARG A 687 -8.16 -9.93 -29.71
CA ARG A 687 -9.20 -9.98 -28.67
C ARG A 687 -10.30 -10.95 -29.10
N GLY A 688 -10.51 -11.98 -28.29
CA GLY A 688 -11.60 -12.95 -28.44
C GLY A 688 -12.85 -12.54 -27.68
N GLU A 689 -13.69 -13.55 -27.40
CA GLU A 689 -14.89 -13.37 -26.59
C GLU A 689 -14.55 -12.87 -25.19
N ASN A 690 -15.36 -11.95 -24.64
CA ASN A 690 -15.12 -11.35 -23.32
C ASN A 690 -13.70 -10.75 -23.15
N ASN A 691 -13.07 -10.31 -24.24
CA ASN A 691 -11.70 -9.79 -24.30
C ASN A 691 -10.61 -10.77 -23.82
N VAL A 692 -10.88 -12.08 -23.80
CA VAL A 692 -9.83 -13.07 -23.61
C VAL A 692 -8.89 -13.09 -24.81
N MET A 693 -7.71 -13.66 -24.61
CA MET A 693 -6.70 -13.76 -25.64
C MET A 693 -7.08 -14.82 -26.66
N ARG A 694 -7.20 -14.42 -27.92
CA ARG A 694 -7.37 -15.31 -29.06
C ARG A 694 -6.09 -15.37 -29.87
N ILE A 695 -5.71 -16.56 -30.29
CA ILE A 695 -4.49 -16.84 -31.05
C ILE A 695 -4.88 -17.50 -32.36
N ASP A 696 -4.47 -16.87 -33.46
CA ASP A 696 -4.68 -17.41 -34.80
C ASP A 696 -3.66 -18.52 -35.09
N VAL A 697 -4.16 -19.67 -35.51
CA VAL A 697 -3.38 -20.86 -35.83
C VAL A 697 -3.51 -21.14 -37.33
N PRO A 698 -2.45 -20.91 -38.13
CA PRO A 698 -2.45 -21.24 -39.56
C PRO A 698 -2.71 -22.72 -39.83
N ALA A 699 -3.17 -23.04 -41.05
CA ALA A 699 -3.30 -24.42 -41.51
C ALA A 699 -1.96 -25.18 -41.41
N ASP A 700 -2.03 -26.49 -41.17
CA ASP A 700 -0.87 -27.40 -41.06
C ASP A 700 0.15 -27.00 -39.97
N THR A 701 -0.25 -26.20 -38.98
CA THR A 701 0.62 -25.82 -37.86
C THR A 701 0.66 -26.92 -36.81
N LYS A 702 1.87 -27.35 -36.43
CA LYS A 702 2.11 -28.32 -35.35
C LYS A 702 3.30 -27.90 -34.49
N GLY A 703 3.15 -28.00 -33.17
CA GLY A 703 4.25 -27.84 -32.24
C GLY A 703 3.82 -27.37 -30.85
N VAL A 704 4.81 -27.19 -29.98
CA VAL A 704 4.60 -26.65 -28.63
C VAL A 704 4.43 -25.13 -28.72
N LEU A 705 3.28 -24.63 -28.30
CA LEU A 705 2.99 -23.20 -28.16
C LEU A 705 3.37 -22.72 -26.76
N THR A 706 4.12 -21.63 -26.69
CA THR A 706 4.32 -20.88 -25.45
C THR A 706 3.69 -19.50 -25.56
N ILE A 707 2.80 -19.18 -24.64
CA ILE A 707 2.16 -17.88 -24.50
C ILE A 707 2.67 -17.25 -23.22
N LYS A 708 3.26 -16.06 -23.32
CA LYS A 708 3.77 -15.33 -22.15
C LYS A 708 3.81 -13.84 -22.37
N TYR A 709 3.79 -13.09 -21.29
CA TYR A 709 4.00 -11.65 -21.36
C TYR A 709 5.49 -11.32 -21.55
N ARG A 710 5.82 -10.57 -22.61
CA ARG A 710 7.20 -10.11 -22.87
C ARG A 710 7.37 -8.59 -22.80
N GLY A 711 6.29 -7.84 -23.05
CA GLY A 711 6.32 -6.39 -23.22
C GLY A 711 6.73 -5.94 -24.63
N ARG A 712 6.79 -4.63 -24.84
CA ARG A 712 7.20 -4.02 -26.13
C ARG A 712 8.64 -3.49 -26.04
N LYS A 713 9.43 -3.65 -27.11
CA LYS A 713 10.81 -3.12 -27.20
C LYS A 713 10.92 -1.62 -26.90
N LEU A 714 9.91 -0.84 -27.29
CA LEU A 714 9.84 0.59 -26.98
C LEU A 714 9.79 0.85 -25.46
N TRP A 715 9.06 0.02 -24.71
CA TRP A 715 8.95 0.13 -23.26
C TRP A 715 10.25 -0.25 -22.56
N ASP A 716 10.97 -1.25 -23.09
CA ASP A 716 12.31 -1.61 -22.62
C ASP A 716 13.30 -0.44 -22.82
N LEU A 717 13.25 0.22 -23.98
CA LEU A 717 14.06 1.41 -24.25
C LEU A 717 13.73 2.55 -23.27
N CYS A 718 12.44 2.81 -23.00
CA CYS A 718 12.03 3.83 -22.03
C CYS A 718 12.54 3.50 -20.62
N THR A 719 12.47 2.22 -20.23
CA THR A 719 13.04 1.71 -18.97
C THR A 719 14.54 1.96 -18.89
N ALA A 720 15.29 1.62 -19.94
CA ALA A 720 16.73 1.87 -20.02
C ALA A 720 17.07 3.35 -19.88
N VAL A 721 16.32 4.23 -20.55
CA VAL A 721 16.49 5.70 -20.45
C VAL A 721 16.28 6.19 -19.03
N SER A 722 15.22 5.73 -18.34
CA SER A 722 14.97 6.10 -16.94
C SER A 722 16.06 5.61 -15.99
N ILE A 723 16.54 4.37 -16.16
CA ILE A 723 17.65 3.82 -15.37
C ILE A 723 18.93 4.62 -15.59
N LEU A 724 19.30 4.89 -16.85
CA LEU A 724 20.50 5.68 -17.19
C LEU A 724 20.41 7.11 -16.62
N THR A 725 19.22 7.70 -16.65
CA THR A 725 18.97 9.02 -16.07
C THR A 725 19.17 9.00 -14.55
N LEU A 726 18.62 7.99 -13.87
CA LEU A 726 18.80 7.80 -12.42
C LEU A 726 20.28 7.66 -12.05
N LEU A 727 21.00 6.77 -12.74
CA LEU A 727 22.43 6.55 -12.52
C LEU A 727 23.24 7.83 -12.77
N SER A 728 22.91 8.58 -13.83
CA SER A 728 23.56 9.86 -14.14
C SER A 728 23.37 10.90 -13.02
N LEU A 729 22.17 11.00 -12.46
CA LEU A 729 21.87 11.92 -11.35
C LEU A 729 22.60 11.51 -10.06
N LEU A 730 22.67 10.21 -9.76
CA LEU A 730 23.40 9.68 -8.60
C LEU A 730 24.91 9.93 -8.71
N LEU A 731 25.50 9.64 -9.86
CA LEU A 731 26.93 9.84 -10.14
C LEU A 731 27.30 11.33 -10.11
N TRP A 732 26.46 12.19 -10.68
CA TRP A 732 26.70 13.64 -10.65
C TRP A 732 26.69 14.19 -9.23
N ASN A 733 25.77 13.71 -8.37
CA ASN A 733 25.73 14.09 -6.97
C ASN A 733 26.97 13.61 -6.20
N HIS A 734 27.49 12.42 -6.53
CA HIS A 734 28.71 11.88 -5.92
C HIS A 734 29.97 12.66 -6.34
N ARG A 735 30.11 12.96 -7.63
CA ARG A 735 31.23 13.78 -8.16
C ARG A 735 31.29 15.16 -7.51
N ASN A 736 30.16 15.84 -7.34
CA ASN A 736 30.13 17.15 -6.69
C ASN A 736 30.52 17.07 -5.20
N LYS A 737 30.18 15.98 -4.49
CA LYS A 737 30.64 15.77 -3.11
C LYS A 737 32.15 15.52 -3.03
N LEU A 738 32.68 14.68 -3.93
CA LEU A 738 34.12 14.38 -4.03
C LEU A 738 34.95 15.60 -4.41
N SER A 739 34.51 16.42 -5.37
CA SER A 739 35.25 17.63 -5.78
C SER A 739 35.32 18.66 -4.64
N VAL A 740 34.26 18.77 -3.84
CA VAL A 740 34.22 19.61 -2.64
C VAL A 740 35.16 19.06 -1.55
N LEU A 741 35.18 17.74 -1.34
CA LEU A 741 36.09 17.08 -0.38
C LEU A 741 37.56 17.19 -0.79
N LEU A 742 37.85 17.18 -2.10
CA LEU A 742 39.20 17.27 -2.67
C LEU A 742 39.69 18.72 -2.86
N GLY A 743 38.97 19.73 -2.35
CA GLY A 743 39.38 21.13 -2.40
C GLY A 743 39.47 21.75 -3.81
N LYS A 744 39.03 21.04 -4.85
CA LYS A 744 38.99 21.55 -6.22
C LYS A 744 37.71 22.37 -6.40
N ARG A 745 37.73 23.63 -5.96
CA ARG A 745 36.78 24.63 -6.47
C ARG A 745 37.17 24.97 -7.91
N LYS A 746 36.22 24.85 -8.84
CA LYS A 746 36.25 25.66 -10.06
C LYS A 746 35.69 27.04 -9.73
#